data_AF-A0A924V2H7-F1
#
_entry.id   AF-A0A924V2H7-F1
#
_cell.length_a   1.000
_cell.length_b   1.000
_cell.length_c   1.000
_cell.angle_alpha   90.00
_cell.angle_beta   90.00
_cell.angle_gamma   90.00
#
_symmetry.space_group_name_H-M   'P 1'
#
loop_
_entity.id
_entity.type
_entity.pdbx_description
1 polymer ?
#
loop_
_entity_poly.entity_id
_entity_poly.type
_entity_poly.pdbx_seq_one_letter_code
_entity_poly.pdbx_strand_id
1 'polypeptide(L)'
;MFNQLSQYTRYRYSLTVGTIVIALSGSIVHAALPGDLTIYRKGTAGKVTLVMMLDNSGSMASGSLNEDYGLASNCTLSNDTATTSAPSYVPKYCPVTRSTYSALSAADQVHVTNGCIATGNTATATSTVIYKCFTRIYRVQAGMYAALDDATVSDDAVMGVGTFNNTRSGKILYPAAALRPVVTNGTGTTGQRYLLKNAINSAFAGGTTIGATPTAPAYAEAAAYMLGTTTANNISLTYRKDVYRRINTIVGAYNMCSTLNSAPTLNVASNGAVSVNNQTCSTWSSTTTTTQYANSGATAYDGTYTQTISNISYIIYYKNTVGSFADPDSGFANSIASSKSGSSYISPLPATADRASCNGQGIYFLTDGEPNGPANDQFNVMKAALGSSGSTFSCATSPITPASPILSNTGATNTYPAWDCIGTFSNALYGNTTTRANGTKFGDGATNPQYSSTATVPGASIQTALVGFGAVFENLNNTDPSNACDWGARAGGAGSELNCSTSYGGGGFYQAGSAADVTRSIKKFLEDLIQTDITPLVTGAAAVPVDGVDPNSFQPYAYMRVLTPDPASTSALIWEGNLKKYNVASGTLKSASPLATILNDDGTFVMDTSSTPAVASTTDLWNSTGVADGGITLKGGAFSKVRMPTSGVSPRTLRPLWTNYNSSGNGELSPSFSSSCTSAVPYSCGSGMLRIPAAPSAAGETWIDSYITTKFNATPLSNIAMSTRLTLLNYLGYVQPLSPLPSTVPALSAPTVKANFATGGIIHSLPVQVTYSANINSDGTLADARTSSVLYGTMEGALHLVAAGNASGSTSTDTSGGVEQ
;
A
#
# COMPACT_ATOMS: atom_id res chain seq x y z
N MET A 1 55.18 -31.79 48.87
CA MET A 1 53.71 -31.92 49.01
C MET A 1 52.95 -30.61 48.74
N PHE A 2 53.47 -29.44 49.12
CA PHE A 2 52.80 -28.13 48.90
C PHE A 2 52.70 -27.65 47.44
N ASN A 3 53.59 -28.05 46.52
CA ASN A 3 53.54 -27.61 45.12
C ASN A 3 52.50 -28.33 44.24
N GLN A 4 52.05 -29.54 44.60
CA GLN A 4 51.03 -30.24 43.83
C GLN A 4 49.59 -29.82 44.18
N LEU A 5 49.36 -29.37 45.42
CA LEU A 5 48.07 -28.80 45.84
C LEU A 5 47.79 -27.42 45.19
N SER A 6 48.82 -26.62 44.92
CA SER A 6 48.70 -25.33 44.22
C SER A 6 48.29 -25.48 42.74
N GLN A 7 48.86 -26.44 42.02
CA GLN A 7 48.51 -26.70 40.61
C GLN A 7 47.11 -27.30 40.45
N TYR A 8 46.70 -28.21 41.34
CA TYR A 8 45.34 -28.78 41.32
C TYR A 8 44.25 -27.75 41.63
N THR A 9 44.54 -26.77 42.48
CA THR A 9 43.61 -25.69 42.81
C THR A 9 43.49 -24.69 41.65
N ARG A 10 44.60 -24.34 40.98
CA ARG A 10 44.59 -23.48 39.79
C ARG A 10 43.87 -24.11 38.58
N TYR A 11 44.01 -25.42 38.39
CA TYR A 11 43.32 -26.13 37.31
C TYR A 11 41.80 -26.22 37.55
N ARG A 12 41.37 -26.42 38.80
CA ARG A 12 39.94 -26.37 39.17
C ARG A 12 39.35 -24.97 39.06
N TYR A 13 40.05 -23.93 39.46
CA TYR A 13 39.58 -22.55 39.25
C TYR A 13 39.46 -22.21 37.76
N SER A 14 40.42 -22.61 36.91
CA SER A 14 40.37 -22.34 35.46
C SER A 14 39.28 -23.14 34.74
N LEU A 15 38.99 -24.38 35.16
CA LEU A 15 37.89 -25.16 34.60
C LEU A 15 36.53 -24.63 35.05
N THR A 16 36.40 -24.19 36.31
CA THR A 16 35.12 -23.70 36.86
C THR A 16 34.77 -22.33 36.26
N VAL A 17 35.75 -21.45 36.06
CA VAL A 17 35.56 -20.17 35.35
C VAL A 17 35.27 -20.42 33.86
N GLY A 18 35.93 -21.38 33.21
CA GLY A 18 35.65 -21.76 31.83
C GLY A 18 34.22 -22.32 31.62
N THR A 19 33.72 -23.14 32.55
CA THR A 19 32.34 -23.65 32.50
C THR A 19 31.30 -22.60 32.87
N ILE A 20 31.63 -21.63 33.73
CA ILE A 20 30.74 -20.51 34.05
C ILE A 20 30.68 -19.51 32.89
N VAL A 21 31.77 -19.32 32.13
CA VAL A 21 31.79 -18.50 30.90
C VAL A 21 30.98 -19.16 29.77
N ILE A 22 31.01 -20.50 29.64
CA ILE A 22 30.15 -21.24 28.70
C ILE A 22 28.68 -21.26 29.18
N ALA A 23 28.44 -21.32 30.50
CA ALA A 23 27.08 -21.26 31.05
C ALA A 23 26.47 -19.84 30.98
N LEU A 24 27.25 -18.77 31.17
CA LEU A 24 26.78 -17.39 31.05
C LEU A 24 26.64 -16.92 29.60
N SER A 25 27.42 -17.47 28.67
CA SER A 25 27.17 -17.30 27.22
C SER A 25 25.99 -18.15 26.73
N GLY A 26 25.67 -19.26 27.41
CA GLY A 26 24.50 -20.10 27.14
C GLY A 26 23.19 -19.65 27.82
N SER A 27 23.25 -18.71 28.78
CA SER A 27 22.08 -18.25 29.55
C SER A 27 21.52 -16.91 29.11
N ILE A 28 22.05 -16.31 28.04
CA ILE A 28 21.26 -15.31 27.30
C ILE A 28 20.08 -16.11 26.76
N VAL A 29 18.87 -15.76 27.16
CA VAL A 29 17.62 -16.35 26.65
C VAL A 29 17.80 -16.55 25.15
N HIS A 30 17.80 -17.81 24.72
CA HIS A 30 17.74 -18.17 23.31
C HIS A 30 16.35 -17.74 22.83
N ALA A 31 16.14 -16.44 22.62
CA ALA A 31 15.32 -16.02 21.51
C ALA A 31 15.93 -16.75 20.31
N ALA A 32 15.13 -17.52 19.58
CA ALA A 32 15.57 -18.22 18.39
C ALA A 32 15.91 -17.16 17.33
N LEU A 33 17.05 -16.49 17.49
CA LEU A 33 17.52 -15.48 16.58
C LEU A 33 17.78 -16.19 15.26
N PRO A 34 17.23 -15.69 14.15
CA PRO A 34 17.42 -16.30 12.85
C PRO A 34 18.93 -16.47 12.59
N GLY A 35 19.34 -17.72 12.43
CA GLY A 35 20.70 -18.05 12.04
C GLY A 35 20.95 -17.60 10.60
N ASP A 36 22.22 -17.44 10.22
CA ASP A 36 22.64 -16.93 8.91
C ASP A 36 21.90 -17.63 7.74
N LEU A 37 21.64 -18.94 7.88
CA LEU A 37 20.92 -19.75 6.90
C LEU A 37 19.48 -19.27 6.61
N THR A 38 18.79 -18.67 7.58
CA THR A 38 17.42 -18.16 7.40
C THR A 38 17.36 -16.86 6.60
N ILE A 39 18.45 -16.08 6.58
CA ILE A 39 18.59 -14.85 5.77
C ILE A 39 18.84 -15.20 4.31
N TYR A 40 19.55 -16.30 4.05
CA TYR A 40 19.82 -16.80 2.69
C TYR A 40 18.72 -17.69 2.10
N ARG A 41 17.70 -18.05 2.89
CA ARG A 41 16.49 -18.62 2.31
C ARG A 41 15.84 -17.55 1.45
N LYS A 42 15.59 -17.87 0.18
CA LYS A 42 14.84 -16.99 -0.72
C LYS A 42 13.57 -16.54 -0.01
N GLY A 43 13.52 -15.26 0.36
CA GLY A 43 12.34 -14.66 0.96
C GLY A 43 11.17 -14.87 0.01
N THR A 44 10.05 -15.35 0.52
CA THR A 44 8.81 -15.35 -0.26
C THR A 44 8.32 -13.90 -0.23
N ALA A 45 8.39 -13.21 -1.35
CA ALA A 45 7.84 -11.86 -1.47
C ALA A 45 6.37 -11.88 -1.03
N GLY A 46 5.92 -10.80 -0.37
CA GLY A 46 4.54 -10.69 0.06
C GLY A 46 3.59 -10.89 -1.11
N LYS A 47 2.53 -11.68 -0.89
CA LYS A 47 1.51 -11.93 -1.91
C LYS A 47 0.70 -10.66 -2.11
N VAL A 48 0.67 -10.15 -3.33
CA VAL A 48 -0.20 -9.03 -3.72
C VAL A 48 -1.51 -9.59 -4.23
N THR A 49 -2.63 -9.17 -3.65
CA THR A 49 -3.98 -9.48 -4.10
C THR A 49 -4.70 -8.20 -4.52
N LEU A 50 -5.12 -8.14 -5.78
CA LEU A 50 -5.80 -7.00 -6.38
C LEU A 50 -7.16 -7.42 -6.95
N VAL A 51 -8.23 -6.78 -6.51
CA VAL A 51 -9.53 -6.88 -7.16
C VAL A 51 -9.84 -5.57 -7.87
N MET A 52 -9.99 -5.62 -9.18
CA MET A 52 -10.36 -4.47 -9.99
C MET A 52 -11.88 -4.36 -10.10
N MET A 53 -12.44 -3.15 -9.98
CA MET A 53 -13.82 -2.83 -10.36
C MET A 53 -13.80 -1.76 -11.43
N LEU A 54 -14.29 -2.12 -12.62
CA LEU A 54 -14.24 -1.26 -13.80
C LEU A 54 -15.62 -0.73 -14.15
N ASP A 55 -15.71 0.58 -14.30
CA ASP A 55 -16.89 1.24 -14.84
C ASP A 55 -17.05 0.92 -16.33
N ASN A 56 -18.19 0.32 -16.67
CA ASN A 56 -18.66 0.16 -18.04
C ASN A 56 -20.09 0.70 -18.21
N SER A 57 -20.42 1.79 -17.51
CA SER A 57 -21.65 2.54 -17.68
C SER A 57 -21.73 3.25 -19.04
N GLY A 58 -22.87 3.88 -19.30
CA GLY A 58 -23.09 4.64 -20.54
C GLY A 58 -22.23 5.90 -20.68
N SER A 59 -21.88 6.57 -19.58
CA SER A 59 -21.01 7.76 -19.58
C SER A 59 -19.61 7.43 -20.12
N MET A 60 -19.16 6.20 -19.89
CA MET A 60 -17.87 5.70 -20.38
C MET A 60 -17.84 5.43 -21.90
N ALA A 61 -19.00 5.37 -22.56
CA ALA A 61 -19.13 5.00 -23.97
C ALA A 61 -19.12 6.21 -24.91
N SER A 62 -19.97 6.25 -25.94
CA SER A 62 -19.93 7.32 -26.95
C SER A 62 -20.24 8.70 -26.38
N GLY A 63 -21.02 8.78 -25.29
CA GLY A 63 -21.29 10.03 -24.57
C GLY A 63 -20.01 10.70 -24.05
N SER A 64 -19.01 9.90 -23.68
CA SER A 64 -17.72 10.38 -23.17
C SER A 64 -16.99 11.30 -24.15
N LEU A 65 -17.23 11.17 -25.46
CA LEU A 65 -16.56 11.96 -26.48
C LEU A 65 -16.96 13.44 -26.43
N ASN A 66 -18.20 13.73 -26.02
CA ASN A 66 -18.63 15.10 -25.84
C ASN A 66 -18.01 15.72 -24.59
N GLU A 67 -18.00 14.97 -23.49
CA GLU A 67 -17.45 15.42 -22.21
C GLU A 67 -15.93 15.61 -22.25
N ASP A 68 -15.21 14.71 -22.92
CA ASP A 68 -13.74 14.74 -22.94
C ASP A 68 -13.18 15.67 -24.03
N TYR A 69 -13.90 15.88 -25.13
CA TYR A 69 -13.34 16.50 -26.33
C TYR A 69 -14.24 17.56 -26.98
N GLY A 70 -15.41 17.86 -26.41
CA GLY A 70 -16.41 18.76 -27.02
C GLY A 70 -17.02 18.24 -28.33
N LEU A 71 -16.83 16.96 -28.67
CA LEU A 71 -17.33 16.36 -29.91
C LEU A 71 -18.83 16.06 -29.83
N ALA A 72 -19.49 15.80 -30.97
CA ALA A 72 -20.88 15.40 -30.96
C ALA A 72 -21.08 14.08 -30.19
N SER A 73 -22.04 14.05 -29.25
CA SER A 73 -22.35 12.88 -28.42
C SER A 73 -22.81 11.64 -29.20
N ASN A 74 -23.27 11.85 -30.44
CA ASN A 74 -23.66 10.81 -31.40
C ASN A 74 -22.68 10.65 -32.56
N CYS A 75 -21.41 11.00 -32.37
CA CYS A 75 -20.40 10.82 -33.41
C CYS A 75 -20.45 9.40 -33.99
N THR A 76 -20.55 9.30 -35.32
CA THR A 76 -20.51 8.00 -36.00
C THR A 76 -19.15 7.37 -35.81
N LEU A 77 -19.09 6.34 -34.97
CA LEU A 77 -17.85 5.66 -34.64
C LEU A 77 -17.36 4.82 -35.82
N SER A 78 -16.09 4.98 -36.16
CA SER A 78 -15.36 4.18 -37.14
C SER A 78 -14.55 3.09 -36.44
N ASN A 79 -14.44 1.91 -37.07
CA ASN A 79 -13.54 0.86 -36.62
C ASN A 79 -12.08 1.26 -36.91
N ASP A 80 -11.20 1.03 -35.94
CA ASP A 80 -9.75 1.09 -36.14
C ASP A 80 -9.18 -0.28 -36.53
N THR A 81 -7.86 -0.35 -36.67
CA THR A 81 -7.13 -1.61 -36.81
C THR A 81 -7.33 -2.48 -35.56
N ALA A 82 -7.62 -3.76 -35.77
CA ALA A 82 -7.73 -4.75 -34.70
C ALA A 82 -6.42 -4.81 -33.88
N THR A 83 -6.55 -4.98 -32.57
CA THR A 83 -5.39 -5.13 -31.68
C THR A 83 -4.65 -6.44 -31.94
N THR A 84 -3.34 -6.43 -31.74
CA THR A 84 -2.50 -7.63 -31.86
C THR A 84 -2.47 -8.48 -30.59
N SER A 85 -2.76 -7.90 -29.42
CA SER A 85 -2.88 -8.62 -28.15
C SER A 85 -4.10 -9.56 -28.14
N ALA A 86 -3.91 -10.79 -27.66
CA ALA A 86 -4.98 -11.77 -27.50
C ALA A 86 -5.72 -11.63 -26.14
N PRO A 87 -7.07 -11.69 -26.09
CA PRO A 87 -7.96 -11.74 -27.25
C PRO A 87 -8.03 -10.40 -27.98
N SER A 88 -7.98 -10.46 -29.31
CA SER A 88 -8.03 -9.29 -30.18
C SER A 88 -9.41 -8.64 -30.13
N TYR A 89 -9.43 -7.31 -30.21
CA TYR A 89 -10.64 -6.53 -30.36
C TYR A 89 -10.42 -5.40 -31.35
N VAL A 90 -11.51 -4.80 -31.83
CA VAL A 90 -11.49 -3.70 -32.80
C VAL A 90 -11.88 -2.42 -32.06
N PRO A 91 -10.91 -1.53 -31.73
CA PRO A 91 -11.23 -0.25 -31.13
C PRO A 91 -12.12 0.58 -32.05
N LYS A 92 -13.01 1.39 -31.49
CA LYS A 92 -13.80 2.35 -32.26
C LYS A 92 -13.46 3.78 -31.85
N TYR A 93 -13.40 4.67 -32.84
CA TYR A 93 -13.07 6.07 -32.64
C TYR A 93 -14.02 6.99 -33.39
N CYS A 94 -14.16 8.21 -32.90
CA CYS A 94 -14.78 9.31 -33.61
C CYS A 94 -13.75 9.95 -34.55
N PRO A 95 -13.99 9.97 -35.88
CA PRO A 95 -13.11 10.66 -36.83
C PRO A 95 -13.28 12.17 -36.72
N VAL A 96 -12.21 12.89 -36.37
CA VAL A 96 -12.22 14.35 -36.31
C VAL A 96 -11.60 14.93 -37.57
N THR A 97 -12.40 15.68 -38.32
CA THR A 97 -11.95 16.39 -39.53
C THR A 97 -11.37 17.76 -39.18
N ARG A 98 -10.69 18.42 -40.14
CA ARG A 98 -10.20 19.79 -39.94
C ARG A 98 -11.33 20.76 -39.59
N SER A 99 -12.45 20.69 -40.30
CA SER A 99 -13.59 21.58 -40.04
C SER A 99 -14.22 21.31 -38.67
N THR A 100 -14.34 20.04 -38.27
CA THR A 100 -14.78 19.66 -36.93
C THR A 100 -13.86 20.26 -35.86
N TYR A 101 -12.55 20.03 -35.97
CA TYR A 101 -11.57 20.53 -35.01
C TYR A 101 -11.56 22.06 -34.91
N SER A 102 -11.56 22.76 -36.05
CA SER A 102 -11.56 24.22 -36.07
C SER A 102 -12.85 24.85 -35.55
N ALA A 103 -13.95 24.09 -35.49
CA ALA A 103 -15.22 24.53 -34.92
C ALA A 103 -15.31 24.31 -33.40
N LEU A 104 -14.40 23.54 -32.80
CA LEU A 104 -14.33 23.32 -31.36
C LEU A 104 -13.86 24.57 -30.62
N SER A 105 -14.21 24.67 -29.34
CA SER A 105 -13.68 25.71 -28.46
C SER A 105 -12.17 25.57 -28.31
N ALA A 106 -11.48 26.65 -27.89
CA ALA A 106 -10.04 26.60 -27.67
C ALA A 106 -9.64 25.54 -26.61
N ALA A 107 -10.48 25.32 -25.59
CA ALA A 107 -10.25 24.29 -24.58
C ALA A 107 -10.40 22.89 -25.17
N ASP A 108 -11.48 22.64 -25.91
CA ASP A 108 -11.74 21.35 -26.57
C ASP A 108 -10.67 20.99 -27.60
N GLN A 109 -10.13 21.98 -28.32
CA GLN A 109 -8.99 21.79 -29.22
C GLN A 109 -7.74 21.30 -28.47
N VAL A 110 -7.48 21.80 -27.26
CA VAL A 110 -6.40 21.32 -26.40
C VAL A 110 -6.67 19.87 -25.95
N HIS A 111 -7.89 19.56 -25.53
CA HIS A 111 -8.26 18.20 -25.12
C HIS A 111 -8.12 17.20 -26.29
N VAL A 112 -8.56 17.56 -27.49
CA VAL A 112 -8.37 16.72 -28.69
C VAL A 112 -6.89 16.52 -29.01
N THR A 113 -6.08 17.59 -28.95
CA THR A 113 -4.64 17.53 -29.25
C THR A 113 -3.89 16.63 -28.27
N ASN A 114 -4.27 16.68 -26.98
CA ASN A 114 -3.59 15.92 -25.94
C ASN A 114 -4.11 14.48 -25.80
N GLY A 115 -5.40 14.25 -26.09
CA GLY A 115 -6.07 12.98 -25.79
C GLY A 115 -6.42 12.10 -26.99
N CYS A 116 -6.34 12.62 -28.22
CA CYS A 116 -6.64 11.86 -29.44
C CYS A 116 -5.37 11.51 -30.24
N ILE A 117 -5.45 10.46 -31.07
CA ILE A 117 -4.32 10.02 -31.89
C ILE A 117 -4.33 10.78 -33.23
N ALA A 118 -3.25 11.50 -33.55
CA ALA A 118 -3.09 12.17 -34.84
C ALA A 118 -2.86 11.15 -35.98
N THR A 119 -3.50 11.35 -37.13
CA THR A 119 -3.43 10.42 -38.29
C THR A 119 -2.32 10.74 -39.30
N GLY A 120 -1.56 11.82 -39.11
CA GLY A 120 -0.49 12.27 -40.01
C GLY A 120 -0.05 13.71 -39.71
N ASN A 121 0.65 14.36 -40.66
CA ASN A 121 1.08 15.75 -40.49
C ASN A 121 -0.13 16.71 -40.49
N THR A 122 -0.51 17.18 -39.30
CA THR A 122 -1.64 18.08 -39.08
C THR A 122 -1.48 19.44 -39.78
N ALA A 123 -0.29 19.81 -40.26
CA ALA A 123 -0.05 21.05 -40.99
C ALA A 123 -0.37 20.97 -42.50
N THR A 124 -0.26 19.79 -43.12
CA THR A 124 -0.33 19.61 -44.59
C THR A 124 -1.29 18.49 -45.05
N ALA A 125 -1.99 17.83 -44.14
CA ALA A 125 -2.88 16.72 -44.48
C ALA A 125 -4.04 17.12 -45.43
N THR A 126 -4.05 16.53 -46.62
CA THR A 126 -5.19 16.41 -47.55
C THR A 126 -6.21 15.34 -47.11
N SER A 127 -5.92 14.62 -46.02
CA SER A 127 -6.80 13.60 -45.45
C SER A 127 -8.01 14.24 -44.76
N THR A 128 -9.20 13.70 -45.00
CA THR A 128 -10.46 14.19 -44.42
C THR A 128 -10.47 14.09 -42.88
N VAL A 129 -9.72 13.15 -42.29
CA VAL A 129 -9.64 12.92 -40.83
C VAL A 129 -8.23 13.21 -40.31
N ILE A 130 -8.10 14.09 -39.32
CA ILE A 130 -6.83 14.54 -38.73
C ILE A 130 -6.59 13.99 -37.31
N TYR A 131 -7.63 13.62 -36.56
CA TYR A 131 -7.51 12.93 -35.26
C TYR A 131 -8.48 11.75 -35.15
N LYS A 132 -8.05 10.72 -34.42
CA LYS A 132 -8.87 9.58 -33.95
C LYS A 132 -9.10 9.72 -32.45
N CYS A 133 -10.31 10.04 -32.05
CA CYS A 133 -10.69 10.18 -30.64
C CYS A 133 -11.46 8.95 -30.17
N PHE A 134 -10.91 8.19 -29.22
CA PHE A 134 -11.52 6.97 -28.69
C PHE A 134 -12.42 7.27 -27.50
N THR A 135 -13.39 6.40 -27.18
CA THR A 135 -14.20 6.53 -25.95
C THR A 135 -13.40 6.14 -24.70
N ARG A 136 -13.87 6.50 -23.50
CA ARG A 136 -13.23 6.10 -22.22
C ARG A 136 -13.11 4.58 -22.12
N ILE A 137 -14.16 3.81 -22.46
CA ILE A 137 -14.16 2.33 -22.52
C ILE A 137 -12.94 1.78 -23.27
N TYR A 138 -12.65 2.28 -24.48
CA TYR A 138 -11.52 1.77 -25.26
C TYR A 138 -10.16 2.17 -24.66
N ARG A 139 -10.05 3.37 -24.10
CA ARG A 139 -8.82 3.82 -23.44
C ARG A 139 -8.53 3.01 -22.17
N VAL A 140 -9.56 2.71 -21.37
CA VAL A 140 -9.47 1.80 -20.22
C VAL A 140 -9.10 0.40 -20.67
N GLN A 141 -9.78 -0.17 -21.66
CA GLN A 141 -9.46 -1.51 -22.18
C GLN A 141 -8.01 -1.62 -22.64
N ALA A 142 -7.52 -0.64 -23.40
CA ALA A 142 -6.15 -0.60 -23.89
C ALA A 142 -5.13 -0.50 -22.73
N GLY A 143 -5.41 0.34 -21.72
CA GLY A 143 -4.56 0.47 -20.54
C GLY A 143 -4.51 -0.81 -19.68
N MET A 144 -5.67 -1.46 -19.48
CA MET A 144 -5.75 -2.73 -18.76
C MET A 144 -4.97 -3.83 -19.49
N TYR A 145 -5.12 -3.92 -20.81
CA TYR A 145 -4.37 -4.87 -21.63
C TYR A 145 -2.87 -4.61 -21.54
N ALA A 146 -2.44 -3.35 -21.65
CA ALA A 146 -1.03 -2.98 -21.54
C ALA A 146 -0.45 -3.32 -20.16
N ALA A 147 -1.19 -3.08 -19.07
CA ALA A 147 -0.76 -3.48 -17.73
C ALA A 147 -0.66 -5.01 -17.58
N LEU A 148 -1.61 -5.76 -18.14
CA LEU A 148 -1.61 -7.23 -18.11
C LEU A 148 -0.58 -7.85 -19.07
N ASP A 149 -0.08 -7.13 -20.06
CA ASP A 149 0.99 -7.58 -20.96
C ASP A 149 2.39 -7.14 -20.48
N ASP A 150 2.49 -6.25 -19.49
CA ASP A 150 3.75 -5.74 -18.96
C ASP A 150 4.47 -6.78 -18.09
N ALA A 151 5.73 -7.07 -18.44
CA ALA A 151 6.57 -8.06 -17.76
C ALA A 151 7.04 -7.62 -16.35
N THR A 152 6.94 -6.33 -16.02
CA THR A 152 7.26 -5.83 -14.67
C THR A 152 6.16 -6.14 -13.65
N VAL A 153 4.95 -6.45 -14.10
CA VAL A 153 3.88 -6.94 -13.23
C VAL A 153 4.16 -8.40 -12.89
N SER A 154 4.35 -8.71 -11.61
CA SER A 154 4.67 -10.06 -11.14
C SER A 154 3.61 -11.10 -11.54
N ASP A 155 4.06 -12.28 -11.99
CA ASP A 155 3.19 -13.43 -12.28
C ASP A 155 2.57 -14.06 -11.02
N ASP A 156 3.14 -13.77 -9.84
CA ASP A 156 2.61 -14.20 -8.55
C ASP A 156 1.54 -13.25 -7.99
N ALA A 157 1.33 -12.08 -8.62
CA ALA A 157 0.24 -11.19 -8.26
C ALA A 157 -1.11 -11.87 -8.51
N VAL A 158 -1.98 -11.88 -7.50
CA VAL A 158 -3.32 -12.46 -7.58
C VAL A 158 -4.27 -11.36 -8.02
N MET A 159 -4.84 -11.48 -9.22
CA MET A 159 -5.71 -10.45 -9.79
C MET A 159 -7.04 -10.98 -10.26
N GLY A 160 -8.12 -10.30 -9.89
CA GLY A 160 -9.48 -10.53 -10.34
C GLY A 160 -10.11 -9.26 -10.91
N VAL A 161 -11.19 -9.40 -11.66
CA VAL A 161 -11.90 -8.27 -12.25
C VAL A 161 -13.40 -8.38 -12.03
N GLY A 162 -14.00 -7.28 -11.64
CA GLY A 162 -15.42 -7.03 -11.64
C GLY A 162 -15.75 -5.80 -12.48
N THR A 163 -17.03 -5.63 -12.75
CA THR A 163 -17.54 -4.56 -13.60
C THR A 163 -18.85 -4.05 -13.03
N PHE A 164 -19.17 -2.81 -13.33
CA PHE A 164 -20.45 -2.23 -13.02
C PHE A 164 -20.88 -1.29 -14.15
N ASN A 165 -22.15 -1.41 -14.52
CA ASN A 165 -22.77 -0.57 -15.53
C ASN A 165 -24.09 -0.04 -14.97
N ASN A 166 -24.92 0.49 -15.86
CA ASN A 166 -26.28 0.98 -15.63
C ASN A 166 -27.25 0.04 -14.87
N THR A 167 -26.83 -1.15 -14.47
CA THR A 167 -27.49 -1.93 -13.44
C THR A 167 -27.38 -1.25 -12.08
N ARG A 168 -28.18 -1.66 -11.10
CA ARG A 168 -28.12 -1.12 -9.73
C ARG A 168 -27.04 -1.74 -8.85
N SER A 169 -26.31 -2.70 -9.39
CA SER A 169 -25.28 -3.48 -8.70
C SER A 169 -24.00 -3.54 -9.53
N GLY A 170 -22.86 -3.76 -8.87
CA GLY A 170 -21.68 -4.29 -9.52
C GLY A 170 -21.73 -5.81 -9.62
N LYS A 171 -20.72 -6.43 -10.23
CA LYS A 171 -20.56 -7.89 -10.19
C LYS A 171 -19.10 -8.27 -10.34
N ILE A 172 -18.72 -9.41 -9.73
CA ILE A 172 -17.46 -10.07 -10.00
C ILE A 172 -17.57 -10.78 -11.34
N LEU A 173 -16.76 -10.34 -12.30
CA LEU A 173 -16.79 -10.81 -13.68
C LEU A 173 -15.88 -12.01 -13.88
N TYR A 174 -14.71 -12.01 -13.24
CA TYR A 174 -13.76 -13.11 -13.25
C TYR A 174 -13.03 -13.22 -11.90
N PRO A 175 -12.91 -14.43 -11.32
CA PRO A 175 -12.28 -14.60 -10.01
C PRO A 175 -10.79 -14.25 -10.04
N ALA A 176 -10.27 -13.82 -8.89
CA ALA A 176 -8.86 -13.53 -8.73
C ALA A 176 -8.04 -14.82 -8.62
N ALA A 177 -6.95 -14.89 -9.38
CA ALA A 177 -5.94 -15.93 -9.30
C ALA A 177 -4.58 -15.35 -9.65
N ALA A 178 -3.50 -16.08 -9.35
CA ALA A 178 -2.15 -15.69 -9.73
C ALA A 178 -2.05 -15.46 -11.24
N LEU A 179 -1.43 -14.36 -11.65
CA LEU A 179 -1.42 -13.90 -13.04
C LEU A 179 -0.79 -14.89 -14.02
N ARG A 180 0.03 -15.84 -13.53
CA ARG A 180 0.67 -16.98 -14.22
C ARG A 180 0.59 -16.94 -15.76
N PRO A 181 1.73 -17.02 -16.46
CA PRO A 181 1.83 -16.65 -17.88
C PRO A 181 0.88 -17.46 -18.78
N VAL A 182 0.55 -16.85 -19.91
CA VAL A 182 -0.36 -17.41 -20.91
C VAL A 182 0.21 -18.73 -21.47
N VAL A 183 -0.55 -19.81 -21.33
CA VAL A 183 -0.24 -21.14 -21.88
C VAL A 183 -1.22 -21.42 -23.03
N THR A 184 -0.73 -21.39 -24.26
CA THR A 184 -1.51 -21.83 -25.43
C THR A 184 -1.22 -23.30 -25.71
N ASN A 185 -2.25 -24.15 -25.56
CA ASN A 185 -2.19 -25.56 -25.96
C ASN A 185 -3.17 -25.82 -27.11
N GLY A 186 -3.08 -26.98 -27.76
CA GLY A 186 -3.94 -27.39 -28.89
C GLY A 186 -5.45 -27.47 -28.58
N THR A 187 -5.88 -27.15 -27.35
CA THR A 187 -7.27 -27.08 -26.90
C THR A 187 -7.72 -25.66 -26.50
N GLY A 188 -6.83 -24.65 -26.56
CA GLY A 188 -7.15 -23.24 -26.27
C GLY A 188 -6.01 -22.45 -25.60
N THR A 189 -6.20 -21.14 -25.48
CA THR A 189 -5.32 -20.24 -24.71
C THR A 189 -5.78 -20.19 -23.26
N THR A 190 -4.90 -20.57 -22.34
CA THR A 190 -5.12 -20.63 -20.89
C THR A 190 -4.14 -19.69 -20.17
N GLY A 191 -4.41 -19.33 -18.91
CA GLY A 191 -3.58 -18.39 -18.14
C GLY A 191 -4.35 -17.13 -17.72
N GLN A 192 -4.11 -16.67 -16.50
CA GLN A 192 -4.97 -15.67 -15.86
C GLN A 192 -4.96 -14.34 -16.60
N ARG A 193 -3.81 -13.87 -17.09
CA ARG A 193 -3.72 -12.66 -17.94
C ARG A 193 -4.66 -12.71 -19.15
N TYR A 194 -4.72 -13.84 -19.86
CA TYR A 194 -5.63 -14.01 -21.00
C TYR A 194 -7.10 -14.01 -20.55
N LEU A 195 -7.41 -14.71 -19.46
CA LEU A 195 -8.77 -14.84 -18.94
C LEU A 195 -9.33 -13.50 -18.45
N LEU A 196 -8.52 -12.68 -17.77
CA LEU A 196 -8.87 -11.32 -17.39
C LEU A 196 -9.10 -10.43 -18.62
N LYS A 197 -8.19 -10.46 -19.60
CA LYS A 197 -8.36 -9.72 -20.85
C LYS A 197 -9.65 -10.13 -21.59
N ASN A 198 -9.95 -11.44 -21.64
CA ASN A 198 -11.17 -11.96 -22.26
C ASN A 198 -12.43 -11.52 -21.53
N ALA A 199 -12.40 -11.51 -20.19
CA ALA A 199 -13.49 -11.00 -19.37
C ALA A 199 -13.73 -9.51 -19.66
N ILE A 200 -12.69 -8.67 -19.63
CA ILE A 200 -12.76 -7.24 -19.92
C ILE A 200 -13.31 -7.00 -21.33
N ASN A 201 -12.77 -7.70 -22.33
CA ASN A 201 -13.25 -7.60 -23.72
C ASN A 201 -14.74 -7.90 -23.85
N SER A 202 -15.20 -8.97 -23.19
CA SER A 202 -16.61 -9.37 -23.20
C SER A 202 -17.50 -8.35 -22.51
N ALA A 203 -17.05 -7.76 -21.39
CA ALA A 203 -17.81 -6.74 -20.67
C ALA A 203 -17.93 -5.42 -21.45
N PHE A 204 -16.96 -5.10 -22.29
CA PHE A 204 -16.88 -3.83 -23.01
C PHE A 204 -17.42 -3.91 -24.45
N ALA A 205 -17.72 -5.12 -24.95
CA ALA A 205 -18.25 -5.35 -26.30
C ALA A 205 -19.72 -4.94 -26.48
N GLY A 206 -20.51 -4.89 -25.40
CA GLY A 206 -21.92 -4.49 -25.43
C GLY A 206 -22.05 -2.97 -25.45
N GLY A 207 -22.66 -2.41 -26.51
CA GLY A 207 -22.97 -0.98 -26.53
C GLY A 207 -23.79 -0.59 -25.30
N THR A 208 -23.23 0.26 -24.46
CA THR A 208 -23.87 0.67 -23.21
C THR A 208 -24.84 1.81 -23.47
N THR A 209 -26.07 1.66 -22.99
CA THR A 209 -27.07 2.73 -22.97
C THR A 209 -26.61 3.80 -21.98
N ILE A 210 -27.05 5.05 -22.11
CA ILE A 210 -26.84 6.05 -21.05
C ILE A 210 -27.63 5.60 -19.82
N GLY A 211 -26.99 5.51 -18.66
CA GLY A 211 -27.65 5.04 -17.43
C GLY A 211 -26.78 5.22 -16.19
N ALA A 212 -27.17 4.55 -15.10
CA ALA A 212 -26.57 4.71 -13.78
C ALA A 212 -25.13 4.14 -13.67
N THR A 213 -24.47 4.46 -12.56
CA THR A 213 -23.09 4.21 -12.15
C THR A 213 -23.17 3.81 -10.67
N PRO A 214 -23.53 2.56 -10.36
CA PRO A 214 -23.81 2.08 -9.00
C PRO A 214 -22.51 1.91 -8.20
N THR A 215 -21.76 2.99 -8.01
CA THR A 215 -20.41 3.00 -7.43
C THR A 215 -20.38 2.36 -6.04
N ALA A 216 -21.33 2.72 -5.18
CA ALA A 216 -21.43 2.17 -3.82
C ALA A 216 -21.73 0.66 -3.80
N PRO A 217 -22.80 0.16 -4.47
CA PRO A 217 -23.04 -1.27 -4.59
C PRO A 217 -21.86 -2.03 -5.23
N ALA A 218 -21.24 -1.47 -6.27
CA ALA A 218 -20.09 -2.09 -6.92
C ALA A 218 -18.87 -2.19 -5.98
N TYR A 219 -18.64 -1.17 -5.16
CA TYR A 219 -17.58 -1.20 -4.17
C TYR A 219 -17.87 -2.21 -3.04
N ALA A 220 -19.14 -2.33 -2.63
CA ALA A 220 -19.58 -3.36 -1.70
C ALA A 220 -19.35 -4.78 -2.24
N GLU A 221 -19.58 -5.01 -3.54
CA GLU A 221 -19.29 -6.31 -4.18
C GLU A 221 -17.80 -6.67 -4.13
N ALA A 222 -16.92 -5.73 -4.48
CA ALA A 222 -15.49 -5.97 -4.44
C ALA A 222 -15.01 -6.29 -3.03
N ALA A 223 -15.49 -5.53 -2.05
CA ALA A 223 -15.19 -5.74 -0.65
C ALA A 223 -15.73 -7.08 -0.14
N ALA A 224 -16.98 -7.45 -0.46
CA ALA A 224 -17.55 -8.73 -0.08
C ALA A 224 -16.77 -9.90 -0.70
N TYR A 225 -16.32 -9.75 -1.94
CA TYR A 225 -15.46 -10.73 -2.61
C TYR A 225 -14.11 -10.86 -1.91
N MET A 226 -13.43 -9.74 -1.60
CA MET A 226 -12.19 -9.72 -0.84
C MET A 226 -12.37 -10.38 0.54
N LEU A 227 -13.42 -10.03 1.27
CA LEU A 227 -13.68 -10.53 2.63
C LEU A 227 -14.23 -11.96 2.68
N GLY A 228 -14.66 -12.53 1.54
CA GLY A 228 -15.31 -13.85 1.51
C GLY A 228 -16.70 -13.86 2.16
N THR A 229 -17.39 -12.72 2.14
CA THR A 229 -18.73 -12.52 2.71
C THR A 229 -19.76 -12.51 1.60
N THR A 230 -20.86 -11.76 1.74
CA THR A 230 -21.90 -11.65 0.72
C THR A 230 -22.51 -10.27 0.75
N THR A 231 -22.95 -9.78 -0.40
CA THR A 231 -23.86 -8.64 -0.48
C THR A 231 -25.31 -9.08 -0.57
N ALA A 232 -25.58 -10.39 -0.65
CA ALA A 232 -26.95 -10.90 -0.76
C ALA A 232 -27.72 -10.60 0.52
N ASN A 233 -28.73 -9.77 0.40
CA ASN A 233 -29.66 -9.41 1.46
C ASN A 233 -31.08 -9.33 0.90
N ASN A 234 -32.05 -9.35 1.81
CA ASN A 234 -33.44 -9.10 1.46
C ASN A 234 -33.89 -7.76 2.01
N ILE A 235 -34.64 -7.03 1.20
CA ILE A 235 -35.40 -5.84 1.62
C ILE A 235 -36.83 -6.24 1.99
N SER A 236 -37.39 -5.55 2.96
CA SER A 236 -38.78 -5.74 3.40
C SER A 236 -39.66 -4.65 2.80
N LEU A 237 -40.60 -5.04 1.94
CA LEU A 237 -41.52 -4.10 1.28
C LEU A 237 -42.97 -4.44 1.63
N THR A 238 -43.76 -3.40 1.87
CA THR A 238 -45.20 -3.54 2.13
C THR A 238 -45.97 -3.49 0.81
N TYR A 239 -46.91 -4.41 0.64
CA TYR A 239 -47.80 -4.48 -0.53
C TYR A 239 -49.23 -4.77 -0.15
N ARG A 240 -50.17 -4.35 -0.99
CA ARG A 240 -51.59 -4.60 -0.77
C ARG A 240 -51.97 -5.96 -1.31
N LYS A 241 -52.82 -6.65 -0.55
CA LYS A 241 -53.42 -7.94 -0.90
C LYS A 241 -54.94 -7.83 -0.75
N ASP A 242 -55.66 -8.06 -1.84
CA ASP A 242 -57.13 -8.05 -1.83
C ASP A 242 -57.69 -9.20 -0.98
N VAL A 243 -58.74 -8.91 -0.20
CA VAL A 243 -59.34 -9.89 0.72
C VAL A 243 -60.80 -10.16 0.36
N TYR A 244 -61.63 -9.11 0.30
CA TYR A 244 -63.05 -9.22 -0.06
C TYR A 244 -63.52 -7.96 -0.79
N ARG A 245 -64.66 -8.03 -1.47
CA ARG A 245 -65.32 -6.87 -2.10
C ARG A 245 -66.80 -6.83 -1.79
N ARG A 246 -67.40 -5.63 -1.86
CA ARG A 246 -68.86 -5.42 -1.83
C ARG A 246 -69.34 -4.64 -3.05
N ILE A 247 -70.58 -4.85 -3.46
CA ILE A 247 -71.22 -4.02 -4.48
C ILE A 247 -71.51 -2.64 -3.86
N ASN A 248 -71.14 -1.57 -4.57
CA ASN A 248 -71.20 -0.20 -4.03
C ASN A 248 -72.65 0.25 -3.71
N THR A 249 -73.63 -0.24 -4.47
CA THR A 249 -75.06 0.14 -4.35
C THR A 249 -75.92 -0.84 -3.56
N ILE A 250 -75.41 -2.03 -3.23
CA ILE A 250 -76.16 -3.08 -2.52
C ILE A 250 -75.48 -3.37 -1.18
N VAL A 251 -76.07 -2.84 -0.11
CA VAL A 251 -75.61 -3.09 1.26
C VAL A 251 -75.84 -4.58 1.59
N GLY A 252 -74.79 -5.26 2.07
CA GLY A 252 -74.88 -6.66 2.53
C GLY A 252 -74.46 -7.72 1.52
N ALA A 253 -74.13 -7.37 0.27
CA ALA A 253 -73.68 -8.31 -0.76
C ALA A 253 -72.14 -8.32 -0.88
N TYR A 254 -71.51 -9.43 -0.47
CA TYR A 254 -70.05 -9.58 -0.46
C TYR A 254 -69.56 -10.76 -1.31
N ASN A 255 -68.35 -10.63 -1.87
CA ASN A 255 -67.58 -11.72 -2.46
C ASN A 255 -66.21 -11.80 -1.78
N MET A 256 -65.74 -13.02 -1.46
CA MET A 256 -64.39 -13.25 -0.97
C MET A 256 -63.44 -13.49 -2.13
N CYS A 257 -62.18 -13.11 -1.94
CA CYS A 257 -61.16 -13.51 -2.90
C CYS A 257 -60.86 -15.01 -2.77
N SER A 258 -61.12 -15.79 -3.82
CA SER A 258 -60.80 -17.22 -3.83
C SER A 258 -59.42 -17.49 -4.40
N THR A 259 -58.98 -16.67 -5.35
CA THR A 259 -57.69 -16.80 -6.03
C THR A 259 -57.09 -15.43 -6.27
N LEU A 260 -55.85 -15.24 -5.84
CA LEU A 260 -55.08 -14.04 -6.12
C LEU A 260 -54.43 -14.14 -7.52
N ASN A 261 -53.95 -13.02 -8.04
CA ASN A 261 -53.06 -12.99 -9.21
C ASN A 261 -51.66 -13.58 -8.86
N SER A 262 -50.71 -13.42 -9.77
CA SER A 262 -49.31 -13.86 -9.59
C SER A 262 -48.70 -13.38 -8.27
N ALA A 263 -47.75 -14.16 -7.75
CA ALA A 263 -46.95 -13.78 -6.59
C ALA A 263 -46.34 -12.37 -6.74
N PRO A 264 -46.10 -11.64 -5.64
CA PRO A 264 -45.63 -10.28 -5.72
C PRO A 264 -44.18 -10.30 -6.24
N THR A 265 -43.90 -9.48 -7.24
CA THR A 265 -42.62 -9.27 -7.89
C THR A 265 -42.15 -7.84 -7.66
N LEU A 266 -40.86 -7.71 -7.37
CA LEU A 266 -40.21 -6.42 -7.20
C LEU A 266 -40.16 -5.68 -8.55
N ASN A 267 -40.51 -4.39 -8.52
CA ASN A 267 -40.47 -3.48 -9.64
C ASN A 267 -39.51 -2.33 -9.33
N VAL A 268 -38.58 -2.07 -10.25
CA VAL A 268 -37.67 -0.93 -10.17
C VAL A 268 -38.11 0.10 -11.21
N ALA A 269 -38.49 1.29 -10.75
CA ALA A 269 -38.81 2.40 -11.62
C ALA A 269 -37.54 3.02 -12.23
N SER A 270 -37.71 3.75 -13.35
CA SER A 270 -36.61 4.43 -14.05
C SER A 270 -35.91 5.51 -13.23
N ASN A 271 -36.55 6.02 -12.18
CA ASN A 271 -35.95 6.95 -11.20
C ASN A 271 -35.26 6.22 -10.02
N GLY A 272 -35.14 4.90 -10.07
CA GLY A 272 -34.55 4.10 -8.99
C GLY A 272 -35.48 3.84 -7.81
N ALA A 273 -36.76 4.20 -7.85
CA ALA A 273 -37.68 3.80 -6.79
C ALA A 273 -37.96 2.30 -6.83
N VAL A 274 -37.78 1.60 -5.71
CA VAL A 274 -38.12 0.19 -5.56
C VAL A 274 -39.54 0.07 -5.02
N SER A 275 -40.35 -0.73 -5.68
CA SER A 275 -41.73 -1.04 -5.28
C SER A 275 -42.03 -2.50 -5.54
N VAL A 276 -43.19 -2.96 -5.14
CA VAL A 276 -43.66 -4.30 -5.45
C VAL A 276 -45.10 -4.20 -5.92
N ASN A 277 -45.49 -5.05 -6.88
CA ASN A 277 -46.87 -5.06 -7.35
C ASN A 277 -47.83 -5.55 -6.26
N ASN A 278 -49.02 -4.97 -6.26
CA ASN A 278 -50.10 -5.43 -5.39
C ASN A 278 -50.65 -6.77 -5.88
N GLN A 279 -51.06 -7.61 -4.94
CA GLN A 279 -51.79 -8.83 -5.25
C GLN A 279 -53.28 -8.50 -5.34
N THR A 280 -53.79 -8.51 -6.57
CA THR A 280 -55.20 -8.30 -6.83
C THR A 280 -55.92 -9.63 -6.96
N CYS A 281 -57.20 -9.65 -6.60
CA CYS A 281 -57.98 -10.85 -6.72
C CYS A 281 -58.32 -11.17 -8.18
N SER A 282 -57.93 -12.35 -8.65
CA SER A 282 -58.20 -12.83 -10.02
C SER A 282 -59.54 -13.56 -10.12
N THR A 283 -59.98 -14.22 -9.05
CA THR A 283 -61.26 -14.94 -8.99
C THR A 283 -61.98 -14.66 -7.67
N TRP A 284 -63.26 -14.28 -7.78
CA TRP A 284 -64.11 -13.95 -6.64
C TRP A 284 -65.15 -15.06 -6.41
N SER A 285 -65.46 -15.34 -5.14
CA SER A 285 -66.51 -16.29 -4.77
C SER A 285 -67.90 -15.83 -5.23
N SER A 286 -68.88 -16.74 -5.23
CA SER A 286 -70.29 -16.39 -5.40
C SER A 286 -70.74 -15.38 -4.34
N THR A 287 -71.74 -14.56 -4.70
CA THR A 287 -72.29 -13.52 -3.81
C THR A 287 -73.04 -14.15 -2.65
N THR A 288 -72.68 -13.75 -1.42
CA THR A 288 -73.37 -14.16 -0.19
C THR A 288 -73.98 -12.94 0.50
N THR A 289 -75.21 -13.08 1.03
CA THR A 289 -75.99 -12.01 1.68
C THR A 289 -75.98 -12.07 3.21
N THR A 290 -75.13 -12.89 3.81
CA THR A 290 -75.05 -13.06 5.27
C THR A 290 -73.95 -12.19 5.88
N THR A 291 -74.31 -11.46 6.95
CA THR A 291 -73.44 -10.70 7.86
C THR A 291 -72.35 -11.53 8.56
N GLN A 292 -72.28 -12.84 8.32
CA GLN A 292 -71.33 -13.76 8.95
C GLN A 292 -69.87 -13.42 8.68
N TYR A 293 -69.56 -12.86 7.51
CA TYR A 293 -68.18 -12.52 7.17
C TYR A 293 -67.69 -11.26 7.88
N ALA A 294 -68.60 -10.38 8.33
CA ALA A 294 -68.27 -9.26 9.23
C ALA A 294 -67.73 -9.76 10.59
N ASN A 295 -68.12 -10.98 11.02
CA ASN A 295 -67.91 -11.49 12.38
C ASN A 295 -67.02 -12.72 12.51
N SER A 296 -66.55 -13.34 11.42
CA SER A 296 -65.56 -14.44 11.49
C SER A 296 -64.12 -13.99 11.20
N GLY A 297 -63.85 -12.67 11.20
CA GLY A 297 -62.49 -12.11 11.04
C GLY A 297 -62.39 -10.77 10.29
N ALA A 298 -63.50 -10.15 9.85
CA ALA A 298 -63.50 -8.89 9.09
C ALA A 298 -63.35 -7.62 9.96
N THR A 299 -62.35 -7.63 10.82
CA THR A 299 -61.68 -6.43 11.35
C THR A 299 -60.26 -6.27 10.80
N ALA A 300 -59.79 -7.16 9.92
CA ALA A 300 -58.40 -7.16 9.43
C ALA A 300 -58.24 -6.71 7.97
N TYR A 301 -58.74 -5.53 7.63
CA TYR A 301 -58.38 -4.81 6.39
C TYR A 301 -57.76 -3.48 6.76
N ASP A 302 -56.78 -3.03 5.99
CA ASP A 302 -56.04 -1.78 6.26
C ASP A 302 -56.57 -0.60 5.44
N GLY A 303 -57.33 -0.88 4.38
CA GLY A 303 -57.98 0.15 3.59
C GLY A 303 -58.89 -0.39 2.49
N THR A 304 -59.40 0.53 1.68
CA THR A 304 -60.32 0.23 0.58
C THR A 304 -59.98 0.99 -0.70
N TYR A 305 -60.36 0.45 -1.85
CA TYR A 305 -60.40 1.19 -3.12
C TYR A 305 -61.59 0.76 -3.98
N THR A 306 -62.00 1.61 -4.91
CA THR A 306 -63.13 1.33 -5.80
C THR A 306 -62.65 0.78 -7.14
N GLN A 307 -63.33 -0.24 -7.66
CA GLN A 307 -63.08 -0.80 -8.99
C GLN A 307 -64.41 -0.96 -9.74
N THR A 308 -64.44 -0.58 -11.01
CA THR A 308 -65.62 -0.76 -11.87
C THR A 308 -65.37 -1.90 -12.85
N ILE A 309 -66.24 -2.92 -12.84
CA ILE A 309 -66.20 -4.05 -13.77
C ILE A 309 -67.56 -4.13 -14.45
N SER A 310 -67.60 -4.11 -15.79
CA SER A 310 -68.84 -4.24 -16.57
C SER A 310 -69.96 -3.30 -16.10
N ASN A 311 -69.64 -2.03 -15.87
CA ASN A 311 -70.54 -0.98 -15.36
C ASN A 311 -71.07 -1.17 -13.92
N ILE A 312 -70.54 -2.14 -13.17
CA ILE A 312 -70.84 -2.32 -11.75
C ILE A 312 -69.65 -1.84 -10.91
N SER A 313 -69.93 -0.94 -9.95
CA SER A 313 -68.93 -0.43 -9.02
C SER A 313 -68.82 -1.33 -7.79
N TYR A 314 -67.60 -1.74 -7.45
CA TYR A 314 -67.27 -2.53 -6.28
C TYR A 314 -66.34 -1.74 -5.35
N ILE A 315 -66.54 -1.87 -4.04
CA ILE A 315 -65.57 -1.43 -3.03
C ILE A 315 -64.77 -2.67 -2.61
N ILE A 316 -63.47 -2.64 -2.88
CA ILE A 316 -62.51 -3.70 -2.57
C ILE A 316 -61.81 -3.35 -1.26
N TYR A 317 -61.73 -4.33 -0.37
CA TYR A 317 -61.05 -4.25 0.92
C TYR A 317 -59.74 -5.03 0.83
N TYR A 318 -58.65 -4.39 1.22
CA TYR A 318 -57.31 -4.97 1.14
C TYR A 318 -56.61 -4.96 2.49
N LYS A 319 -55.61 -5.81 2.63
CA LYS A 319 -54.67 -5.85 3.75
C LYS A 319 -53.26 -5.59 3.25
N ASN A 320 -52.52 -4.76 3.97
CA ASN A 320 -51.09 -4.55 3.80
C ASN A 320 -50.34 -5.76 4.36
N THR A 321 -49.44 -6.32 3.54
CA THR A 321 -48.61 -7.46 3.89
C THR A 321 -47.15 -7.05 3.65
N VAL A 322 -46.26 -7.43 4.57
CA VAL A 322 -44.81 -7.25 4.39
C VAL A 322 -44.26 -8.49 3.70
N GLY A 323 -43.65 -8.31 2.54
CA GLY A 323 -42.90 -9.35 1.82
C GLY A 323 -41.39 -9.15 1.95
N SER A 324 -40.64 -10.23 1.81
CA SER A 324 -39.18 -10.24 1.77
C SER A 324 -38.73 -10.50 0.35
N PHE A 325 -37.91 -9.60 -0.22
CA PHE A 325 -37.48 -9.64 -1.62
C PHE A 325 -35.97 -9.47 -1.70
N ALA A 326 -35.32 -10.15 -2.65
CA ALA A 326 -33.89 -9.97 -2.89
C ALA A 326 -33.59 -8.51 -3.24
N ASP A 327 -32.54 -7.96 -2.64
CA ASP A 327 -32.13 -6.58 -2.87
C ASP A 327 -31.59 -6.41 -4.31
N PRO A 328 -32.18 -5.52 -5.13
CA PRO A 328 -31.72 -5.30 -6.50
C PRO A 328 -30.33 -4.63 -6.58
N ASP A 329 -29.84 -4.06 -5.48
CA ASP A 329 -28.51 -3.45 -5.39
C ASP A 329 -27.44 -4.50 -5.07
N SER A 330 -27.83 -5.74 -4.73
CA SER A 330 -26.90 -6.86 -4.61
C SER A 330 -26.52 -7.43 -5.99
N GLY A 331 -25.23 -7.46 -6.25
CA GLY A 331 -24.57 -8.13 -7.36
C GLY A 331 -24.26 -9.60 -7.13
N PHE A 332 -24.45 -10.13 -5.92
CA PHE A 332 -24.06 -11.50 -5.58
C PHE A 332 -24.64 -12.52 -6.55
N ALA A 333 -25.92 -12.41 -6.92
CA ALA A 333 -26.53 -13.31 -7.90
C ALA A 333 -25.92 -13.16 -9.31
N ASN A 334 -25.55 -11.93 -9.69
CA ASN A 334 -25.03 -11.57 -11.01
C ASN A 334 -23.54 -11.89 -11.21
N SER A 335 -22.79 -12.07 -10.12
CA SER A 335 -21.38 -12.45 -10.16
C SER A 335 -21.16 -13.85 -10.74
N ILE A 336 -19.96 -14.11 -11.26
CA ILE A 336 -19.60 -15.41 -11.84
C ILE A 336 -19.71 -16.54 -10.80
N ALA A 337 -20.22 -17.71 -11.20
CA ALA A 337 -20.44 -18.81 -10.26
C ALA A 337 -19.16 -19.32 -9.59
N SER A 338 -18.02 -19.27 -10.29
CA SER A 338 -16.72 -19.73 -9.78
C SER A 338 -16.13 -18.83 -8.69
N SER A 339 -16.70 -17.65 -8.42
CA SER A 339 -16.29 -16.82 -7.29
C SER A 339 -17.07 -17.13 -6.01
N LYS A 340 -18.00 -18.09 -6.02
CA LYS A 340 -18.97 -18.31 -4.93
C LYS A 340 -18.86 -19.69 -4.32
N SER A 341 -19.16 -19.76 -3.02
CA SER A 341 -19.38 -20.99 -2.26
C SER A 341 -20.67 -20.84 -1.44
N GLY A 342 -21.74 -21.50 -1.88
CA GLY A 342 -23.06 -21.36 -1.27
C GLY A 342 -23.58 -19.92 -1.35
N SER A 343 -23.86 -19.31 -0.19
CA SER A 343 -24.39 -17.95 -0.06
C SER A 343 -23.31 -16.86 0.10
N SER A 344 -22.03 -17.21 -0.04
CA SER A 344 -20.90 -16.30 0.17
C SER A 344 -19.85 -16.41 -0.94
N TYR A 345 -18.99 -15.40 -1.01
CA TYR A 345 -17.86 -15.36 -1.91
C TYR A 345 -16.69 -16.22 -1.42
N ILE A 346 -15.91 -16.74 -2.37
CA ILE A 346 -14.61 -17.36 -2.11
C ILE A 346 -13.59 -16.23 -2.07
N SER A 347 -13.11 -15.89 -0.86
CA SER A 347 -12.10 -14.85 -0.70
C SER A 347 -10.83 -15.18 -1.49
N PRO A 348 -10.28 -14.22 -2.27
CA PRO A 348 -8.97 -14.37 -2.90
C PRO A 348 -7.81 -14.07 -1.95
N LEU A 349 -8.10 -13.60 -0.73
CA LEU A 349 -7.08 -13.27 0.26
C LEU A 349 -6.45 -14.53 0.84
N PRO A 350 -5.16 -14.48 1.23
CA PRO A 350 -4.55 -15.59 1.95
C PRO A 350 -5.31 -15.94 3.23
N ALA A 351 -5.39 -17.24 3.52
CA ALA A 351 -5.91 -17.72 4.79
C ALA A 351 -5.19 -17.02 5.96
N THR A 352 -5.87 -16.83 7.09
CA THR A 352 -5.33 -16.04 8.20
C THR A 352 -3.96 -16.50 8.69
N ALA A 353 -3.68 -17.81 8.65
CA ALA A 353 -2.39 -18.38 9.01
C ALA A 353 -1.25 -18.09 8.01
N ASP A 354 -1.59 -17.76 6.76
CA ASP A 354 -0.65 -17.48 5.66
C ASP A 354 -0.47 -15.98 5.41
N ARG A 355 -1.02 -15.12 6.28
CA ARG A 355 -0.87 -13.67 6.16
C ARG A 355 0.48 -13.24 6.71
N ALA A 356 1.33 -12.72 5.82
CA ALA A 356 2.59 -12.10 6.16
C ALA A 356 2.43 -10.58 6.23
N SER A 357 3.28 -9.91 7.03
CA SER A 357 3.31 -8.46 7.14
C SER A 357 3.60 -7.74 5.81
N CYS A 358 4.25 -8.42 4.86
CA CYS A 358 4.53 -7.87 3.53
C CYS A 358 3.42 -8.12 2.49
N ASN A 359 2.35 -8.84 2.81
CA ASN A 359 1.26 -9.08 1.86
C ASN A 359 0.54 -7.77 1.54
N GLY A 360 0.35 -7.48 0.25
CA GLY A 360 -0.43 -6.33 -0.21
C GLY A 360 -1.83 -6.75 -0.61
N GLN A 361 -2.86 -6.05 -0.14
CA GLN A 361 -4.25 -6.36 -0.47
C GLN A 361 -4.98 -5.08 -0.85
N GLY A 362 -5.61 -5.06 -2.02
CA GLY A 362 -6.28 -3.84 -2.46
C GLY A 362 -7.41 -4.00 -3.46
N ILE A 363 -8.24 -2.96 -3.50
CA ILE A 363 -9.30 -2.76 -4.47
C ILE A 363 -8.85 -1.63 -5.39
N TYR A 364 -8.77 -1.91 -6.69
CA TYR A 364 -8.56 -0.89 -7.72
C TYR A 364 -9.91 -0.53 -8.32
N PHE A 365 -10.37 0.69 -8.07
CA PHE A 365 -11.67 1.15 -8.51
C PHE A 365 -11.51 2.21 -9.59
N LEU A 366 -12.12 2.03 -10.76
CA LEU A 366 -12.05 2.99 -11.87
C LEU A 366 -13.46 3.46 -12.22
N THR A 367 -13.67 4.78 -12.23
CA THR A 367 -14.97 5.43 -12.50
C THR A 367 -14.77 6.75 -13.25
N ASP A 368 -15.77 7.18 -14.03
CA ASP A 368 -15.76 8.49 -14.71
C ASP A 368 -16.75 9.53 -14.15
N GLY A 369 -17.50 9.18 -13.10
CA GLY A 369 -18.54 10.07 -12.60
C GLY A 369 -19.01 9.82 -11.16
N GLU A 370 -20.05 10.60 -10.81
CA GLU A 370 -20.71 10.64 -9.51
C GLU A 370 -21.35 9.28 -9.15
N PRO A 371 -21.21 8.80 -7.88
CA PRO A 371 -22.01 7.70 -7.35
C PRO A 371 -23.49 8.04 -7.46
N ASN A 372 -24.23 7.32 -8.30
CA ASN A 372 -25.68 7.53 -8.38
C ASN A 372 -26.48 6.43 -7.66
N GLY A 373 -27.68 6.81 -7.25
CA GLY A 373 -28.72 5.93 -6.74
C GLY A 373 -29.35 6.44 -5.43
N PRO A 374 -30.65 6.16 -5.18
CA PRO A 374 -31.30 6.51 -3.92
C PRO A 374 -30.63 5.80 -2.72
N ALA A 375 -30.44 6.56 -1.63
CA ALA A 375 -29.47 6.32 -0.58
C ALA A 375 -29.80 5.18 0.43
N ASN A 376 -30.99 4.61 0.40
CA ASN A 376 -31.49 3.73 1.46
C ASN A 376 -31.11 2.25 1.32
N ASP A 377 -30.85 1.76 0.10
CA ASP A 377 -30.56 0.33 -0.15
C ASP A 377 -29.04 0.04 -0.23
N GLN A 378 -28.24 1.01 -0.67
CA GLN A 378 -26.77 0.98 -0.72
C GLN A 378 -26.12 0.70 0.65
N PHE A 379 -26.73 1.20 1.73
CA PHE A 379 -26.29 0.93 3.10
C PHE A 379 -26.39 -0.56 3.46
N ASN A 380 -27.48 -1.23 3.06
CA ASN A 380 -27.71 -2.62 3.43
C ASN A 380 -26.75 -3.57 2.72
N VAL A 381 -26.42 -3.30 1.45
CA VAL A 381 -25.44 -4.10 0.70
C VAL A 381 -24.01 -3.89 1.21
N MET A 382 -23.62 -2.66 1.57
CA MET A 382 -22.33 -2.38 2.23
C MET A 382 -22.26 -3.03 3.62
N LYS A 383 -23.34 -2.95 4.39
CA LYS A 383 -23.44 -3.62 5.69
C LYS A 383 -23.29 -5.13 5.57
N ALA A 384 -23.97 -5.75 4.60
CA ALA A 384 -23.85 -7.18 4.33
C ALA A 384 -22.42 -7.55 3.91
N ALA A 385 -21.77 -6.73 3.08
CA ALA A 385 -20.39 -6.94 2.63
C ALA A 385 -19.38 -7.02 3.79
N LEU A 386 -19.60 -6.30 4.90
CA LEU A 386 -18.73 -6.38 6.08
C LEU A 386 -18.97 -7.64 6.94
N GLY A 387 -19.95 -8.47 6.60
CA GLY A 387 -20.31 -9.68 7.34
C GLY A 387 -20.63 -9.36 8.81
N SER A 388 -20.02 -10.09 9.74
CA SER A 388 -20.20 -9.87 11.18
C SER A 388 -19.81 -8.46 11.64
N SER A 389 -18.85 -7.82 10.97
CA SER A 389 -18.42 -6.43 11.27
C SER A 389 -19.44 -5.39 10.82
N GLY A 390 -20.46 -5.77 10.04
CA GLY A 390 -21.50 -4.87 9.57
C GLY A 390 -22.46 -4.40 10.66
N SER A 391 -22.55 -5.07 11.82
CA SER A 391 -23.48 -4.68 12.88
C SER A 391 -23.23 -3.28 13.45
N THR A 392 -21.99 -2.81 13.39
CA THR A 392 -21.53 -1.51 13.89
C THR A 392 -21.30 -0.50 12.76
N PHE A 393 -21.54 -0.88 11.50
CA PHE A 393 -21.44 -0.01 10.35
C PHE A 393 -22.66 0.92 10.25
N SER A 394 -22.41 2.23 10.11
CA SER A 394 -23.42 3.27 9.97
C SER A 394 -22.87 4.45 9.17
N CYS A 395 -23.66 5.00 8.24
CA CYS A 395 -23.39 6.28 7.57
C CYS A 395 -24.54 7.28 7.85
N ALA A 396 -24.31 8.58 7.66
CA ALA A 396 -25.22 9.69 7.90
C ALA A 396 -26.52 9.66 7.07
N THR A 397 -26.55 8.88 6.00
CA THR A 397 -27.77 8.58 5.21
C THR A 397 -28.56 7.38 5.76
N SER A 398 -28.10 6.75 6.85
CA SER A 398 -28.87 5.77 7.60
C SER A 398 -30.10 6.45 8.21
N PRO A 399 -31.26 5.77 8.35
CA PRO A 399 -32.45 6.32 9.01
C PRO A 399 -32.26 6.74 10.49
N ILE A 400 -31.03 6.71 11.02
CA ILE A 400 -30.67 6.98 12.41
C ILE A 400 -29.76 8.21 12.47
N THR A 401 -30.37 9.38 12.65
CA THR A 401 -29.81 10.70 13.03
C THR A 401 -28.79 11.39 12.09
N PRO A 402 -28.92 12.70 11.84
CA PRO A 402 -28.05 13.45 10.93
C PRO A 402 -26.71 13.74 11.62
N ALA A 403 -25.72 12.87 11.38
CA ALA A 403 -24.33 13.22 11.63
C ALA A 403 -23.77 13.97 10.42
N SER A 404 -22.87 14.95 10.61
CA SER A 404 -22.18 15.60 9.48
C SER A 404 -21.46 14.51 8.65
N PRO A 405 -21.63 14.49 7.31
CA PRO A 405 -21.07 13.46 6.47
C PRO A 405 -19.55 13.64 6.34
N ILE A 406 -18.83 12.52 6.21
CA ILE A 406 -17.38 12.44 6.04
C ILE A 406 -16.95 12.96 4.65
N LEU A 407 -17.74 12.60 3.64
CA LEU A 407 -17.62 13.10 2.27
C LEU A 407 -18.91 13.83 1.91
N SER A 408 -18.79 14.98 1.25
CA SER A 408 -19.92 15.90 1.09
C SER A 408 -20.88 15.45 -0.01
N ASN A 409 -22.18 15.34 0.30
CA ASN A 409 -23.19 15.00 -0.70
C ASN A 409 -23.63 16.27 -1.46
N THR A 410 -23.56 16.27 -2.79
CA THR A 410 -24.15 17.28 -3.68
C THR A 410 -25.61 16.91 -3.98
N GLY A 411 -26.56 17.83 -3.74
CA GLY A 411 -27.97 17.65 -4.13
C GLY A 411 -29.00 17.96 -3.04
N ALA A 412 -30.04 18.73 -3.40
CA ALA A 412 -31.04 19.30 -2.48
C ALA A 412 -32.31 18.45 -2.26
N THR A 413 -32.38 17.21 -2.72
CA THR A 413 -33.62 16.41 -2.64
C THR A 413 -33.31 14.92 -2.47
N ASN A 414 -33.56 14.35 -1.27
CA ASN A 414 -33.86 12.93 -0.94
C ASN A 414 -33.21 11.78 -1.74
N THR A 415 -32.10 12.04 -2.42
CA THR A 415 -31.37 11.21 -3.37
C THR A 415 -29.90 11.44 -3.06
N TYR A 416 -29.47 11.03 -1.86
CA TYR A 416 -28.12 11.33 -1.41
C TYR A 416 -27.13 10.49 -2.24
N PRO A 417 -26.14 11.10 -2.93
CA PRO A 417 -25.01 10.34 -3.43
C PRO A 417 -24.36 9.59 -2.26
N ALA A 418 -23.90 8.37 -2.52
CA ALA A 418 -23.46 7.44 -1.48
C ALA A 418 -22.11 7.82 -0.83
N TRP A 419 -21.59 9.03 -1.07
CA TRP A 419 -20.23 9.42 -0.73
C TRP A 419 -19.91 9.21 0.74
N ASP A 420 -20.82 9.56 1.64
CA ASP A 420 -20.62 9.34 3.07
C ASP A 420 -20.47 7.84 3.42
N CYS A 421 -21.30 6.97 2.83
CA CYS A 421 -21.18 5.53 3.02
C CYS A 421 -19.91 4.99 2.37
N ILE A 422 -19.50 5.50 1.20
CA ILE A 422 -18.24 5.12 0.52
C ILE A 422 -17.02 5.47 1.39
N GLY A 423 -16.97 6.69 1.95
CA GLY A 423 -15.88 7.12 2.83
C GLY A 423 -15.83 6.30 4.11
N THR A 424 -16.97 6.10 4.76
CA THR A 424 -17.07 5.30 5.99
C THR A 424 -16.71 3.83 5.74
N PHE A 425 -17.18 3.26 4.63
CA PHE A 425 -16.88 1.89 4.23
C PHE A 425 -15.39 1.71 3.91
N SER A 426 -14.76 2.69 3.26
CA SER A 426 -13.32 2.68 3.00
C SER A 426 -12.50 2.71 4.28
N ASN A 427 -12.89 3.53 5.26
CA ASN A 427 -12.26 3.51 6.58
C ASN A 427 -12.39 2.14 7.27
N ALA A 428 -13.55 1.49 7.17
CA ALA A 428 -13.77 0.16 7.74
C ALA A 428 -12.89 -0.92 7.09
N LEU A 429 -12.63 -0.82 5.78
CA LEU A 429 -11.75 -1.72 5.03
C LEU A 429 -10.26 -1.46 5.27
N TYR A 430 -9.87 -0.18 5.31
CA TYR A 430 -8.48 0.23 5.48
C TYR A 430 -8.02 0.20 6.95
N GLY A 431 -8.94 0.35 7.91
CA GLY A 431 -8.64 0.33 9.35
C GLY A 431 -8.12 1.67 9.91
N ASN A 432 -8.37 2.78 9.22
CA ASN A 432 -7.95 4.12 9.66
C ASN A 432 -8.90 4.71 10.72
N THR A 433 -8.37 5.10 11.88
CA THR A 433 -9.11 5.70 12.99
C THR A 433 -9.13 7.22 12.91
N THR A 434 -9.54 7.80 11.78
CA THR A 434 -9.68 9.27 11.69
C THR A 434 -10.78 9.75 12.65
N THR A 435 -10.40 10.61 13.59
CA THR A 435 -11.31 11.32 14.51
C THR A 435 -12.10 12.39 13.74
N ARG A 436 -13.41 12.50 13.98
CA ARG A 436 -14.22 13.65 13.53
C ARG A 436 -13.64 14.95 14.09
N ALA A 437 -13.85 16.07 13.40
CA ALA A 437 -13.54 17.43 13.87
C ALA A 437 -14.20 17.79 15.22
N ASN A 438 -15.18 17.02 15.67
CA ASN A 438 -15.86 17.15 16.97
C ASN A 438 -15.40 16.11 18.02
N GLY A 439 -14.16 15.60 17.93
CA GLY A 439 -13.56 14.72 18.94
C GLY A 439 -14.16 13.32 19.07
N THR A 440 -15.16 12.96 18.25
CA THR A 440 -15.76 11.63 18.21
C THR A 440 -15.01 10.74 17.22
N LYS A 441 -14.43 9.65 17.71
CA LYS A 441 -13.79 8.60 16.88
C LYS A 441 -14.87 7.85 16.09
N PHE A 442 -14.63 7.55 14.82
CA PHE A 442 -15.46 6.57 14.11
C PHE A 442 -15.16 5.16 14.62
N GLY A 443 -16.21 4.40 14.95
CA GLY A 443 -16.18 2.93 14.97
C GLY A 443 -15.26 2.27 15.99
N ASP A 444 -15.34 2.62 17.28
CA ASP A 444 -14.70 1.83 18.36
C ASP A 444 -15.22 0.38 18.45
N GLY A 445 -16.21 0.00 17.63
CA GLY A 445 -16.66 -1.38 17.42
C GLY A 445 -16.79 -1.85 15.96
N ALA A 446 -16.38 -1.07 14.96
CA ALA A 446 -16.50 -1.43 13.52
C ALA A 446 -15.16 -1.70 12.83
N THR A 447 -14.09 -1.87 13.61
CA THR A 447 -12.85 -2.45 13.07
C THR A 447 -13.16 -3.87 12.65
N ASN A 448 -12.85 -4.26 11.41
CA ASN A 448 -12.74 -5.66 11.08
C ASN A 448 -11.62 -6.26 11.95
N PRO A 449 -11.94 -7.06 13.00
CA PRO A 449 -10.92 -7.54 13.94
C PRO A 449 -9.95 -8.51 13.25
N GLN A 450 -10.35 -9.03 12.08
CA GLN A 450 -9.61 -10.03 11.34
C GLN A 450 -8.50 -9.42 10.46
N TYR A 451 -8.48 -8.10 10.20
CA TYR A 451 -7.55 -7.45 9.25
C TYR A 451 -7.19 -5.99 9.64
N SER A 452 -7.15 -5.70 10.95
CA SER A 452 -6.79 -4.38 11.45
C SER A 452 -5.27 -4.23 11.58
N SER A 453 -4.74 -3.05 11.24
CA SER A 453 -3.33 -2.68 11.44
C SER A 453 -2.93 -2.55 12.91
N THR A 454 -3.88 -2.60 13.85
CA THR A 454 -3.64 -2.57 15.30
C THR A 454 -3.65 -3.94 15.98
N ALA A 455 -3.99 -5.04 15.26
CA ALA A 455 -3.97 -6.38 15.85
C ALA A 455 -2.54 -6.98 15.81
N THR A 456 -2.14 -7.64 16.90
CA THR A 456 -0.82 -8.24 17.17
C THR A 456 -0.41 -9.38 16.20
N VAL A 457 -1.19 -9.61 15.13
CA VAL A 457 -0.81 -10.40 13.95
C VAL A 457 -1.12 -9.52 12.73
N PRO A 458 -0.13 -9.04 11.95
CA PRO A 458 -0.35 -8.07 10.87
C PRO A 458 -1.14 -8.71 9.71
N GLY A 459 -2.47 -8.64 9.77
CA GLY A 459 -3.32 -8.82 8.61
C GLY A 459 -3.38 -7.51 7.84
N ALA A 460 -2.76 -7.45 6.67
CA ALA A 460 -2.73 -6.23 5.84
C ALA A 460 -4.14 -5.66 5.62
N SER A 461 -4.27 -4.35 5.80
CA SER A 461 -5.47 -3.58 5.49
C SER A 461 -5.83 -3.70 4.01
N ILE A 462 -7.13 -3.62 3.68
CA ILE A 462 -7.56 -3.56 2.28
C ILE A 462 -7.45 -2.10 1.83
N GLN A 463 -6.44 -1.79 1.03
CA GLN A 463 -6.24 -0.46 0.46
C GLN A 463 -7.15 -0.26 -0.75
N THR A 464 -7.75 0.91 -0.89
CA THR A 464 -8.55 1.27 -2.07
C THR A 464 -7.85 2.35 -2.87
N ALA A 465 -7.46 2.01 -4.10
CA ALA A 465 -7.02 2.96 -5.10
C ALA A 465 -8.22 3.40 -5.94
N LEU A 466 -8.37 4.70 -6.11
CA LEU A 466 -9.39 5.26 -6.99
C LEU A 466 -8.76 5.88 -8.23
N VAL A 467 -9.29 5.53 -9.39
CA VAL A 467 -8.92 6.11 -10.68
C VAL A 467 -10.09 6.90 -11.23
N GLY A 468 -9.95 8.22 -11.22
CA GLY A 468 -10.91 9.15 -11.81
C GLY A 468 -10.59 9.36 -13.28
N PHE A 469 -11.48 8.92 -14.17
CA PHE A 469 -11.24 8.93 -15.60
C PHE A 469 -11.99 10.08 -16.31
N GLY A 470 -11.31 10.82 -17.17
CA GLY A 470 -11.91 11.86 -18.02
C GLY A 470 -11.88 13.28 -17.44
N ALA A 471 -12.38 14.24 -18.22
CA ALA A 471 -12.26 15.68 -17.94
C ALA A 471 -12.92 16.11 -16.60
N VAL A 472 -13.93 15.37 -16.14
CA VAL A 472 -14.63 15.61 -14.86
C VAL A 472 -13.67 15.65 -13.68
N PHE A 473 -12.60 14.84 -13.72
CA PHE A 473 -11.63 14.72 -12.63
C PHE A 473 -10.43 15.67 -12.76
N GLU A 474 -10.36 16.52 -13.79
CA GLU A 474 -9.26 17.49 -13.96
C GLU A 474 -9.35 18.64 -12.94
N ASN A 475 -10.55 18.97 -12.44
CA ASN A 475 -10.78 20.03 -11.47
C ASN A 475 -11.24 19.49 -10.10
N LEU A 476 -10.28 19.33 -9.20
CA LEU A 476 -10.52 18.84 -7.82
C LEU A 476 -11.18 19.87 -6.88
N ASN A 477 -11.53 21.06 -7.36
CA ASN A 477 -12.31 22.03 -6.58
C ASN A 477 -13.81 21.71 -6.57
N ASN A 478 -14.25 20.82 -7.47
CA ASN A 478 -15.63 20.35 -7.49
C ASN A 478 -15.83 19.26 -6.43
N THR A 479 -17.02 19.21 -5.84
CA THR A 479 -17.32 18.30 -4.72
C THR A 479 -17.08 16.83 -5.08
N ASP A 480 -17.62 16.33 -6.21
CA ASP A 480 -17.50 14.91 -6.54
C ASP A 480 -16.06 14.48 -6.89
N PRO A 481 -15.30 15.22 -7.72
CA PRO A 481 -13.88 14.97 -7.90
C PRO A 481 -13.05 15.07 -6.62
N SER A 482 -13.38 16.00 -5.73
CA SER A 482 -12.72 16.14 -4.42
C SER A 482 -13.00 14.92 -3.53
N ASN A 483 -14.26 14.51 -3.41
CA ASN A 483 -14.65 13.32 -2.66
C ASN A 483 -14.01 12.04 -3.20
N ALA A 484 -13.93 11.92 -4.53
CA ALA A 484 -13.22 10.84 -5.20
C ALA A 484 -11.72 10.85 -4.83
N CYS A 485 -11.08 12.02 -4.88
CA CYS A 485 -9.69 12.20 -4.44
C CYS A 485 -9.50 11.64 -3.02
N ASP A 486 -10.35 12.09 -2.09
CA ASP A 486 -10.28 11.73 -0.68
C ASP A 486 -10.61 10.24 -0.41
N TRP A 487 -11.50 9.65 -1.21
CA TRP A 487 -11.81 8.22 -1.18
C TRP A 487 -10.56 7.38 -1.41
N GLY A 488 -9.79 7.68 -2.46
CA GLY A 488 -8.57 6.94 -2.79
C GLY A 488 -7.33 7.36 -1.99
N ALA A 489 -7.21 8.64 -1.61
CA ALA A 489 -5.97 9.25 -1.11
C ALA A 489 -5.22 8.49 -0.01
N ARG A 490 -3.90 8.72 0.09
CA ARG A 490 -2.99 8.18 1.12
C ARG A 490 -2.83 9.15 2.30
N ALA A 491 -2.63 8.62 3.52
CA ALA A 491 -2.39 9.43 4.71
C ALA A 491 -1.04 10.18 4.61
N GLY A 492 -1.02 11.47 4.96
CA GLY A 492 0.14 12.35 4.76
C GLY A 492 0.08 13.24 3.50
N GLY A 493 -1.09 13.31 2.84
CA GLY A 493 -1.35 14.01 1.57
C GLY A 493 -1.11 15.53 1.50
N ALA A 494 -0.46 16.15 2.49
CA ALA A 494 0.14 17.47 2.30
C ALA A 494 1.55 17.30 1.71
N GLY A 495 1.65 16.90 0.43
CA GLY A 495 2.94 16.88 -0.27
C GLY A 495 3.15 15.96 -1.48
N SER A 496 2.19 15.15 -1.91
CA SER A 496 2.37 14.24 -3.07
C SER A 496 1.36 14.50 -4.18
N GLU A 497 1.84 15.13 -5.25
CA GLU A 497 1.30 15.31 -6.62
C GLU A 497 -0.16 15.81 -6.85
N LEU A 498 -1.12 15.59 -5.95
CA LEU A 498 -2.50 16.10 -6.06
C LEU A 498 -3.06 16.51 -4.68
N ASN A 499 -3.68 17.70 -4.58
CA ASN A 499 -4.20 18.28 -3.34
C ASN A 499 -5.55 17.62 -2.92
N CYS A 500 -5.56 16.35 -2.52
CA CYS A 500 -6.71 15.79 -1.79
C CYS A 500 -6.79 16.39 -0.38
N SER A 501 -7.99 16.56 0.16
CA SER A 501 -8.19 17.21 1.45
C SER A 501 -7.95 16.27 2.64
N THR A 502 -8.13 14.97 2.44
CA THR A 502 -8.03 13.92 3.47
C THR A 502 -7.81 12.54 2.82
N SER A 503 -7.86 11.45 3.59
CA SER A 503 -7.58 10.08 3.15
C SER A 503 -8.47 9.05 3.85
N TYR A 504 -9.18 8.23 3.08
CA TYR A 504 -10.04 7.15 3.58
C TYR A 504 -9.59 5.74 3.16
N GLY A 505 -9.29 5.53 1.87
CA GLY A 505 -8.97 4.23 1.30
C GLY A 505 -7.49 3.85 1.32
N GLY A 506 -6.57 4.83 1.44
CA GLY A 506 -5.14 4.57 1.62
C GLY A 506 -4.40 4.00 0.39
N GLY A 507 -5.06 3.83 -0.77
CA GLY A 507 -4.46 3.24 -1.98
C GLY A 507 -4.00 4.23 -3.05
N GLY A 508 -4.26 5.52 -2.87
CA GLY A 508 -3.96 6.59 -3.82
C GLY A 508 -5.14 6.98 -4.71
N PHE A 509 -5.12 8.23 -5.18
CA PHE A 509 -6.00 8.72 -6.23
C PHE A 509 -5.17 8.97 -7.49
N TYR A 510 -5.65 8.48 -8.64
CA TYR A 510 -4.98 8.61 -9.92
C TYR A 510 -5.93 9.25 -10.93
N GLN A 511 -5.54 10.39 -11.50
CA GLN A 511 -6.24 10.97 -12.64
C GLN A 511 -5.83 10.24 -13.92
N ALA A 512 -6.82 9.85 -14.72
CA ALA A 512 -6.59 9.17 -15.98
C ALA A 512 -7.31 9.86 -17.14
N GLY A 513 -6.56 10.26 -18.17
CA GLY A 513 -7.10 10.74 -19.44
C GLY A 513 -6.85 9.78 -20.60
N SER A 514 -5.82 8.92 -20.46
CA SER A 514 -5.30 8.05 -21.52
C SER A 514 -5.14 6.60 -21.08
N ALA A 515 -4.92 5.71 -22.05
CA ALA A 515 -4.56 4.32 -21.78
C ALA A 515 -3.25 4.21 -20.97
N ALA A 516 -2.29 5.10 -21.23
CA ALA A 516 -1.01 5.11 -20.51
C ALA A 516 -1.17 5.47 -19.03
N ASP A 517 -2.11 6.36 -18.70
CA ASP A 517 -2.39 6.72 -17.31
C ASP A 517 -3.02 5.56 -16.54
N VAL A 518 -3.90 4.81 -17.19
CA VAL A 518 -4.48 3.57 -16.63
C VAL A 518 -3.37 2.55 -16.35
N THR A 519 -2.51 2.28 -17.33
CA THR A 519 -1.37 1.37 -17.13
C THR A 519 -0.49 1.81 -15.96
N ARG A 520 -0.16 3.11 -15.90
CA ARG A 520 0.68 3.69 -14.84
C ARG A 520 0.02 3.54 -13.47
N SER A 521 -1.28 3.82 -13.36
CA SER A 521 -2.02 3.75 -12.09
C SER A 521 -2.03 2.34 -11.50
N ILE A 522 -2.24 1.30 -12.32
CA ILE A 522 -2.22 -0.10 -11.87
C ILE A 522 -0.82 -0.49 -11.39
N LYS A 523 0.21 -0.21 -12.19
CA LYS A 523 1.59 -0.53 -11.84
C LYS A 523 2.01 0.15 -10.55
N LYS A 524 1.73 1.45 -10.43
CA LYS A 524 2.06 2.22 -9.24
C LYS A 524 1.32 1.70 -8.01
N PHE A 525 0.04 1.38 -8.14
CA PHE A 525 -0.72 0.81 -7.03
C PHE A 525 -0.18 -0.56 -6.59
N LEU A 526 0.20 -1.43 -7.53
CA LEU A 526 0.80 -2.73 -7.21
C LEU A 526 2.14 -2.60 -6.48
N GLU A 527 2.98 -1.65 -6.87
CA GLU A 527 4.23 -1.31 -6.16
C GLU A 527 3.92 -0.85 -4.73
N ASP A 528 2.96 0.07 -4.58
CA ASP A 528 2.62 0.66 -3.29
C ASP A 528 1.83 -0.28 -2.36
N LEU A 529 1.25 -1.36 -2.89
CA LEU A 529 0.53 -2.37 -2.09
C LEU A 529 1.47 -3.21 -1.24
N ILE A 530 2.73 -3.37 -1.66
CA ILE A 530 3.71 -4.13 -0.89
C ILE A 530 4.13 -3.29 0.31
N GLN A 531 3.73 -3.69 1.52
CA GLN A 531 4.21 -3.04 2.73
C GLN A 531 5.73 -3.28 2.88
N THR A 532 6.50 -2.20 2.77
CA THR A 532 7.97 -2.18 2.92
C THR A 532 8.43 -2.10 4.37
N ASP A 533 7.50 -1.90 5.32
CA ASP A 533 7.82 -1.80 6.74
C ASP A 533 8.02 -3.18 7.35
N ILE A 534 9.06 -3.88 6.90
CA ILE A 534 9.54 -5.06 7.59
C ILE A 534 10.28 -4.58 8.85
N THR A 535 9.88 -5.12 10.01
CA THR A 535 10.53 -4.78 11.26
C THR A 535 12.03 -5.12 11.20
N PRO A 536 12.91 -4.25 11.71
CA PRO A 536 14.34 -4.52 11.76
C PRO A 536 14.62 -5.83 12.49
N LEU A 537 15.47 -6.65 11.90
CA LEU A 537 15.86 -7.94 12.44
C LEU A 537 17.24 -7.84 13.09
N VAL A 538 17.36 -8.44 14.27
CA VAL A 538 18.65 -8.75 14.90
C VAL A 538 19.13 -10.11 14.43
N THR A 539 20.41 -10.20 14.04
CA THR A 539 20.98 -11.44 13.50
C THR A 539 22.27 -11.80 14.24
N GLY A 540 22.35 -13.07 14.64
CA GLY A 540 23.46 -13.62 15.44
C GLY A 540 23.53 -13.09 16.88
N ALA A 541 24.46 -13.62 17.67
CA ALA A 541 24.67 -13.20 19.06
C ALA A 541 25.30 -11.81 19.16
N ALA A 542 24.90 -11.02 20.15
CA ALA A 542 25.52 -9.74 20.44
C ALA A 542 27.00 -9.90 20.79
N ALA A 543 27.84 -8.99 20.29
CA ALA A 543 29.28 -9.03 20.54
C ALA A 543 29.58 -8.27 21.84
N VAL A 544 29.88 -9.01 22.91
CA VAL A 544 30.40 -8.45 24.17
C VAL A 544 31.92 -8.43 24.08
N PRO A 545 32.56 -7.26 24.06
CA PRO A 545 34.02 -7.20 24.01
C PRO A 545 34.66 -7.71 25.30
N VAL A 546 35.73 -8.48 25.14
CA VAL A 546 36.66 -8.76 26.24
C VAL A 546 37.47 -7.49 26.50
N ASP A 547 37.66 -7.16 27.76
CA ASP A 547 38.48 -6.03 28.14
C ASP A 547 39.96 -6.28 27.79
N GLY A 548 40.51 -5.45 26.89
CA GLY A 548 41.89 -5.56 26.43
C GLY A 548 42.94 -5.15 27.46
N VAL A 549 42.54 -4.53 28.57
CA VAL A 549 43.43 -4.08 29.66
C VAL A 549 43.25 -4.94 30.92
N ASP A 550 42.06 -5.49 31.14
CA ASP A 550 41.79 -6.53 32.14
C ASP A 550 41.16 -7.78 31.50
N PRO A 551 41.96 -8.81 31.14
CA PRO A 551 41.44 -9.98 30.44
C PRO A 551 40.47 -10.85 31.27
N ASN A 552 40.29 -10.56 32.57
CA ASN A 552 39.33 -11.27 33.42
C ASN A 552 37.96 -10.58 33.48
N SER A 553 37.83 -9.39 32.89
CA SER A 553 36.61 -8.59 32.91
C SER A 553 36.00 -8.46 31.51
N PHE A 554 34.66 -8.39 31.46
CA PHE A 554 33.92 -8.06 30.24
C PHE A 554 33.46 -6.61 30.30
N GLN A 555 33.31 -6.00 29.12
CA GLN A 555 32.73 -4.67 29.06
C GLN A 555 31.25 -4.66 29.48
N PRO A 556 30.76 -3.60 30.15
CA PRO A 556 29.35 -3.48 30.58
C PRO A 556 28.39 -3.14 29.43
N TYR A 557 28.80 -3.36 28.19
CA TYR A 557 28.05 -3.07 26.97
C TYR A 557 28.32 -4.12 25.89
N ALA A 558 27.41 -4.22 24.93
CA ALA A 558 27.54 -5.10 23.78
C ALA A 558 27.20 -4.35 22.49
N TYR A 559 27.76 -4.84 21.39
CA TYR A 559 27.43 -4.39 20.04
C TYR A 559 26.42 -5.32 19.40
N MET A 560 25.33 -4.73 18.90
CA MET A 560 24.26 -5.42 18.20
C MET A 560 24.25 -5.00 16.73
N ARG A 561 24.12 -5.98 15.84
CA ARG A 561 23.97 -5.77 14.41
C ARG A 561 22.49 -5.83 14.08
N VAL A 562 22.00 -4.81 13.40
CA VAL A 562 20.61 -4.75 12.94
C VAL A 562 20.56 -4.63 11.43
N LEU A 563 19.56 -5.26 10.84
CA LEU A 563 19.32 -5.33 9.40
C LEU A 563 17.82 -5.14 9.14
N THR A 564 17.47 -4.25 8.23
CA THR A 564 16.10 -4.15 7.73
C THR A 564 16.04 -4.82 6.37
N PRO A 565 15.49 -6.03 6.27
CA PRO A 565 15.38 -6.70 4.98
C PRO A 565 14.38 -5.95 4.10
N ASP A 566 14.71 -5.80 2.82
CA ASP A 566 13.82 -5.22 1.81
C ASP A 566 13.85 -6.10 0.55
N PRO A 567 13.18 -7.26 0.56
CA PRO A 567 13.18 -8.18 -0.57
C PRO A 567 12.32 -7.68 -1.73
N ALA A 568 11.50 -6.64 -1.53
CA ALA A 568 10.58 -6.11 -2.51
C ALA A 568 11.19 -4.98 -3.35
N SER A 569 12.21 -4.29 -2.81
CA SER A 569 12.89 -3.23 -3.52
C SER A 569 13.65 -3.75 -4.74
N THR A 570 13.30 -3.19 -5.90
CA THR A 570 14.03 -3.36 -7.16
C THR A 570 15.19 -2.37 -7.31
N SER A 571 15.30 -1.41 -6.38
CA SER A 571 16.29 -0.32 -6.40
C SER A 571 17.43 -0.49 -5.39
N ALA A 572 17.23 -1.27 -4.32
CA ALA A 572 18.24 -1.55 -3.31
C ALA A 572 19.07 -2.79 -3.70
N LEU A 573 20.35 -2.60 -4.01
CA LEU A 573 21.31 -3.70 -4.24
C LEU A 573 21.76 -4.36 -2.93
N ILE A 574 21.74 -3.61 -1.82
CA ILE A 574 22.14 -4.05 -0.48
C ILE A 574 21.08 -3.52 0.49
N TRP A 575 20.66 -4.35 1.44
CA TRP A 575 19.71 -3.95 2.49
C TRP A 575 20.31 -2.98 3.49
N GLU A 576 19.45 -2.27 4.21
CA GLU A 576 19.86 -1.32 5.23
C GLU A 576 20.40 -2.03 6.48
N GLY A 577 21.53 -1.56 7.01
CA GLY A 577 22.18 -2.10 8.20
C GLY A 577 22.64 -1.02 9.16
N ASN A 578 22.84 -1.38 10.43
CA ASN A 578 23.44 -0.49 11.43
C ASN A 578 24.13 -1.29 12.56
N LEU A 579 25.16 -0.68 13.16
CA LEU A 579 25.78 -1.15 14.41
C LEU A 579 25.26 -0.31 15.57
N LYS A 580 24.67 -0.97 16.57
CA LYS A 580 24.13 -0.32 17.77
C LYS A 580 24.89 -0.79 19.01
N LYS A 581 25.04 0.08 20.01
CA LYS A 581 25.67 -0.22 21.29
C LYS A 581 24.61 -0.22 22.39
N TYR A 582 24.51 -1.28 23.19
CA TYR A 582 23.54 -1.40 24.28
C TYR A 582 24.22 -1.77 25.59
N ASN A 583 23.59 -1.45 26.72
CA ASN A 583 24.07 -1.85 28.04
C ASN A 583 23.88 -3.36 28.25
N VAL A 584 24.79 -3.99 28.99
CA VAL A 584 24.65 -5.39 29.45
C VAL A 584 24.37 -5.36 30.95
N ALA A 585 23.18 -5.79 31.35
CA ALA A 585 22.81 -5.88 32.75
C ALA A 585 21.99 -7.15 33.03
N SER A 586 22.34 -7.87 34.10
CA SER A 586 21.68 -9.13 34.50
C SER A 586 21.58 -10.16 33.36
N GLY A 587 22.63 -10.28 32.54
CA GLY A 587 22.67 -11.22 31.41
C GLY A 587 21.80 -10.84 30.22
N THR A 588 21.21 -9.64 30.20
CA THR A 588 20.34 -9.15 29.10
C THR A 588 20.81 -7.81 28.57
N LEU A 589 20.45 -7.52 27.32
CA LEU A 589 20.71 -6.22 26.72
C LEU A 589 19.65 -5.21 27.14
N LYS A 590 20.10 -4.03 27.54
CA LYS A 590 19.27 -2.94 28.01
C LYS A 590 19.43 -1.67 27.17
N SER A 591 18.31 -0.99 26.98
CA SER A 591 18.25 0.35 26.39
C SER A 591 19.02 1.35 27.26
N ALA A 592 19.54 2.42 26.65
CA ALA A 592 20.18 3.51 27.36
C ALA A 592 19.19 4.22 28.28
N SER A 593 17.99 4.52 27.78
CA SER A 593 16.93 5.18 28.54
C SER A 593 15.54 4.82 27.98
N PRO A 594 14.59 4.35 28.83
CA PRO A 594 14.84 3.82 30.18
C PRO A 594 15.69 2.54 30.11
N LEU A 595 16.29 2.12 31.23
CA LEU A 595 17.08 0.88 31.32
C LEU A 595 16.19 -0.38 31.25
N ALA A 596 15.59 -0.64 30.09
CA ALA A 596 14.64 -1.71 29.83
C ALA A 596 15.21 -2.75 28.85
N THR A 597 14.69 -3.99 28.89
CA THR A 597 15.08 -5.04 27.93
C THR A 597 14.75 -4.60 26.51
N ILE A 598 15.67 -4.82 25.57
CA ILE A 598 15.49 -4.35 24.19
C ILE A 598 14.79 -5.33 23.26
N LEU A 599 14.76 -6.63 23.61
CA LEU A 599 14.15 -7.69 22.81
C LEU A 599 13.02 -8.39 23.57
N ASN A 600 11.97 -8.76 22.85
CA ASN A 600 10.94 -9.71 23.27
C ASN A 600 11.47 -11.15 23.19
N ASP A 601 10.73 -12.11 23.73
CA ASP A 601 11.07 -13.54 23.71
C ASP A 601 11.18 -14.12 22.28
N ASP A 602 10.51 -13.49 21.31
CA ASP A 602 10.54 -13.85 19.89
C ASP A 602 11.72 -13.22 19.11
N GLY A 603 12.60 -12.47 19.80
CA GLY A 603 13.77 -11.82 19.22
C GLY A 603 13.45 -10.50 18.48
N THR A 604 12.22 -10.01 18.51
CA THR A 604 11.86 -8.68 17.98
C THR A 604 12.19 -7.57 18.98
N PHE A 605 12.39 -6.35 18.51
CA PHE A 605 12.57 -5.20 19.39
C PHE A 605 11.29 -4.87 20.17
N VAL A 606 11.46 -4.50 21.44
CA VAL A 606 10.34 -4.06 22.29
C VAL A 606 9.82 -2.71 21.80
N MET A 607 8.54 -2.68 21.40
CA MET A 607 7.83 -1.46 21.01
C MET A 607 6.96 -0.98 22.17
N ASP A 608 6.82 0.33 22.33
CA ASP A 608 5.83 0.93 23.21
C ASP A 608 4.45 0.85 22.55
N THR A 609 3.65 -0.12 22.99
CA THR A 609 2.30 -0.36 22.48
C THR A 609 1.25 0.56 23.11
N SER A 610 1.62 1.44 24.03
CA SER A 610 0.70 2.37 24.70
C SER A 610 0.44 3.65 23.90
N SER A 611 1.25 3.91 22.86
CA SER A 611 1.05 4.97 21.87
C SER A 611 0.44 4.42 20.57
N THR A 612 -0.30 5.24 19.83
CA THR A 612 -0.81 4.91 18.48
C THR A 612 -0.35 5.95 17.45
N PRO A 613 0.50 5.57 16.48
CA PRO A 613 1.08 4.24 16.29
C PRO A 613 2.04 3.85 17.43
N ALA A 614 2.28 2.55 17.60
CA ALA A 614 3.25 2.05 18.58
C ALA A 614 4.62 2.66 18.26
N VAL A 615 5.25 3.33 19.24
CA VAL A 615 6.55 3.97 19.04
C VAL A 615 7.67 3.08 19.55
N ALA A 616 8.85 3.27 19.01
CA ALA A 616 10.07 2.69 19.55
C ALA A 616 10.20 2.97 21.06
N SER A 617 10.43 1.95 21.89
CA SER A 617 10.68 2.14 23.33
C SER A 617 12.17 2.09 23.69
N THR A 618 13.01 1.62 22.76
CA THR A 618 14.43 1.35 23.00
C THR A 618 15.32 2.42 22.39
N THR A 619 16.39 2.77 23.10
CA THR A 619 17.41 3.73 22.69
C THR A 619 18.79 3.10 22.80
N ASP A 620 19.58 3.11 21.74
CA ASP A 620 20.99 2.69 21.79
C ASP A 620 21.90 3.77 22.41
N LEU A 621 23.04 3.37 22.95
CA LEU A 621 23.98 4.25 23.66
C LEU A 621 24.60 5.32 22.77
N TRP A 622 24.68 5.14 21.45
CA TRP A 622 25.24 6.13 20.53
C TRP A 622 24.18 7.10 19.98
N ASN A 623 22.90 6.87 20.26
CA ASN A 623 21.81 7.71 19.81
C ASN A 623 21.76 9.04 20.57
N SER A 624 22.23 10.14 19.95
CA SER A 624 22.26 11.47 20.56
C SER A 624 21.00 12.31 20.34
N THR A 625 19.93 11.75 19.77
CA THR A 625 18.75 12.53 19.35
C THR A 625 17.71 12.72 20.45
N GLY A 626 17.79 11.93 21.53
CA GLY A 626 16.75 11.89 22.57
C GLY A 626 15.46 11.19 22.14
N VAL A 627 15.38 10.71 20.90
CA VAL A 627 14.26 9.96 20.35
C VAL A 627 14.63 8.49 20.30
N ALA A 628 13.76 7.63 20.83
CA ALA A 628 13.95 6.19 20.78
C ALA A 628 14.07 5.68 19.33
N ASP A 629 15.02 4.79 19.08
CA ASP A 629 15.31 4.25 17.76
C ASP A 629 14.62 2.92 17.48
N GLY A 630 14.23 2.16 18.50
CA GLY A 630 13.42 0.93 18.34
C GLY A 630 14.12 -0.14 17.52
N GLY A 631 15.46 -0.12 17.47
CA GLY A 631 16.21 -1.02 16.62
C GLY A 631 16.21 -0.66 15.13
N ILE A 632 15.54 0.43 14.72
CA ILE A 632 15.51 0.91 13.33
C ILE A 632 16.93 1.21 12.86
N THR A 633 17.29 0.68 11.70
CA THR A 633 18.62 0.81 11.06
C THR A 633 18.98 2.26 10.79
N LEU A 634 18.05 3.04 10.26
CA LEU A 634 18.25 4.46 9.91
C LEU A 634 18.25 5.44 11.10
N LYS A 635 18.08 4.94 12.33
CA LYS A 635 18.08 5.76 13.57
C LYS A 635 19.19 5.31 14.51
N GLY A 636 19.82 6.25 15.22
CA GLY A 636 20.85 5.96 16.21
C GLY A 636 22.05 5.19 15.65
N GLY A 637 22.80 4.53 16.54
CA GLY A 637 23.95 3.69 16.20
C GLY A 637 25.04 4.43 15.41
N ALA A 638 25.92 3.64 14.79
CA ALA A 638 26.98 4.15 13.92
C ALA A 638 26.41 4.91 12.71
N PHE A 639 25.28 4.46 12.15
CA PHE A 639 24.61 5.10 11.01
C PHE A 639 24.36 6.60 11.23
N SER A 640 23.85 6.96 12.42
CA SER A 640 23.54 8.35 12.75
C SER A 640 24.77 9.26 12.75
N LYS A 641 25.96 8.69 12.97
CA LYS A 641 27.23 9.40 13.10
C LYS A 641 28.05 9.46 11.82
N VAL A 642 27.64 8.75 10.76
CA VAL A 642 28.33 8.79 9.47
C VAL A 642 28.18 10.18 8.84
N ARG A 643 29.33 10.76 8.49
CA ARG A 643 29.46 12.09 7.88
C ARG A 643 29.25 11.99 6.37
N MET A 644 28.21 12.63 5.87
CA MET A 644 27.84 12.64 4.46
C MET A 644 27.59 14.06 3.94
N PRO A 645 27.79 14.33 2.64
CA PRO A 645 27.47 15.60 2.02
C PRO A 645 25.95 15.72 1.88
N THR A 646 25.31 16.54 2.70
CA THR A 646 23.87 16.86 2.59
C THR A 646 23.64 18.33 2.27
N SER A 647 22.63 18.65 1.46
CA SER A 647 22.26 20.03 1.15
C SER A 647 21.87 20.80 2.41
N GLY A 648 22.26 22.07 2.53
CA GLY A 648 21.92 22.92 3.68
C GLY A 648 22.95 22.92 4.82
N VAL A 649 24.02 22.12 4.73
CA VAL A 649 25.15 22.13 5.68
C VAL A 649 26.40 22.69 5.00
N SER A 650 26.96 23.78 5.54
CA SER A 650 28.20 24.40 5.06
C SER A 650 29.13 24.76 6.24
N PRO A 651 30.39 24.31 6.26
CA PRO A 651 31.02 23.43 5.28
C PRO A 651 30.47 21.99 5.35
N ARG A 652 30.60 21.22 4.27
CA ARG A 652 30.14 19.83 4.26
C ARG A 652 30.96 18.99 5.24
N THR A 653 30.41 17.85 5.64
CA THR A 653 31.18 16.84 6.36
C THR A 653 31.30 15.61 5.48
N LEU A 654 32.50 15.03 5.45
CA LEU A 654 32.81 13.82 4.69
C LEU A 654 33.42 12.80 5.63
N ARG A 655 33.04 11.54 5.45
CA ARG A 655 33.66 10.42 6.16
C ARG A 655 35.15 10.28 5.79
N PRO A 656 36.03 10.02 6.76
CA PRO A 656 37.41 9.64 6.47
C PRO A 656 37.43 8.33 5.68
N LEU A 657 38.08 8.32 4.52
CA LEU A 657 38.34 7.11 3.75
C LEU A 657 39.84 7.00 3.52
N TRP A 658 40.40 5.86 3.89
CA TRP A 658 41.82 5.57 3.79
C TRP A 658 42.02 4.30 2.97
N THR A 659 43.04 4.28 2.13
CA THR A 659 43.42 3.08 1.37
C THR A 659 44.94 2.86 1.44
N ASN A 660 45.33 1.59 1.44
CA ASN A 660 46.73 1.17 1.31
C ASN A 660 47.18 1.05 -0.16
N TYR A 661 46.35 1.48 -1.11
CA TYR A 661 46.68 1.53 -2.52
C TYR A 661 47.15 2.93 -2.94
N ASN A 662 48.10 2.98 -3.88
CA ASN A 662 48.53 4.21 -4.54
C ASN A 662 48.08 4.20 -6.02
N SER A 663 48.04 5.36 -6.66
CA SER A 663 47.62 5.43 -8.05
C SER A 663 48.78 5.06 -8.99
N SER A 664 48.63 3.97 -9.73
CA SER A 664 49.56 3.64 -10.82
C SER A 664 49.09 4.36 -12.09
N GLY A 665 50.04 4.86 -12.90
CA GLY A 665 49.74 5.58 -14.15
C GLY A 665 49.04 4.76 -15.24
N ASN A 666 48.58 3.55 -14.93
CA ASN A 666 47.90 2.60 -15.82
C ASN A 666 46.38 2.53 -15.60
N GLY A 667 45.78 3.37 -14.74
CA GLY A 667 44.33 3.36 -14.49
C GLY A 667 43.89 2.47 -13.32
N GLU A 668 44.82 1.72 -12.70
CA GLU A 668 44.54 0.79 -11.61
C GLU A 668 45.06 1.31 -10.25
N LEU A 669 44.51 0.77 -9.17
CA LEU A 669 45.05 0.94 -7.82
C LEU A 669 46.11 -0.15 -7.61
N SER A 670 47.36 0.24 -7.33
CA SER A 670 48.43 -0.72 -7.01
C SER A 670 48.74 -0.70 -5.50
N PRO A 671 48.93 -1.87 -4.86
CA PRO A 671 49.15 -1.93 -3.42
C PRO A 671 50.49 -1.29 -3.04
N SER A 672 50.46 -0.36 -2.09
CA SER A 672 51.67 0.32 -1.61
C SER A 672 52.34 -0.49 -0.49
N PHE A 673 52.92 -1.63 -0.85
CA PHE A 673 53.93 -2.28 -0.01
C PHE A 673 55.28 -2.05 -0.67
N SER A 674 56.18 -1.28 -0.04
CA SER A 674 57.54 -1.15 -0.58
C SER A 674 58.25 -2.51 -0.41
N SER A 675 58.79 -3.04 -1.50
CA SER A 675 59.61 -4.26 -1.50
C SER A 675 60.97 -4.10 -0.80
N SER A 676 61.25 -2.93 -0.21
CA SER A 676 62.49 -2.59 0.49
C SER A 676 62.45 -2.84 2.00
N CYS A 677 61.41 -3.49 2.52
CA CYS A 677 61.29 -3.83 3.95
C CYS A 677 62.25 -4.96 4.34
N THR A 678 63.46 -4.62 4.79
CA THR A 678 64.37 -5.59 5.43
C THR A 678 64.05 -5.71 6.92
N SER A 679 64.15 -6.93 7.45
CA SER A 679 63.55 -7.44 8.70
C SER A 679 63.98 -6.84 10.05
N ALA A 680 64.41 -5.57 10.13
CA ALA A 680 64.99 -5.03 11.37
C ALA A 680 64.09 -4.05 12.16
N VAL A 681 62.98 -3.53 11.61
CA VAL A 681 62.04 -2.68 12.38
C VAL A 681 60.61 -2.84 11.82
N PRO A 682 59.64 -3.44 12.53
CA PRO A 682 58.35 -3.83 11.92
C PRO A 682 57.36 -2.70 11.59
N TYR A 683 57.65 -1.43 11.90
CA TYR A 683 56.64 -0.35 11.89
C TYR A 683 57.02 0.95 11.18
N SER A 684 58.13 1.02 10.45
CA SER A 684 58.51 2.26 9.74
C SER A 684 59.02 2.00 8.32
N CYS A 685 58.12 1.61 7.42
CA CYS A 685 58.41 1.51 5.99
C CYS A 685 57.29 2.13 5.15
N GLY A 686 57.58 3.28 4.51
CA GLY A 686 56.93 3.81 3.30
C GLY A 686 55.53 4.46 3.44
N SER A 687 55.46 5.78 3.20
CA SER A 687 54.27 6.64 2.94
C SER A 687 52.92 6.13 3.47
N GLY A 688 52.40 6.77 4.53
CA GLY A 688 51.13 6.43 5.18
C GLY A 688 49.93 6.28 4.23
N MET A 689 48.85 5.67 4.73
CA MET A 689 47.61 5.41 3.96
C MET A 689 47.15 6.63 3.16
N LEU A 690 46.74 6.43 1.91
CA LEU A 690 46.18 7.50 1.07
C LEU A 690 44.77 7.84 1.56
N ARG A 691 44.55 9.11 1.93
CA ARG A 691 43.22 9.63 2.26
C ARG A 691 42.46 10.06 1.00
N ILE A 692 41.22 9.61 0.85
CA ILE A 692 40.37 9.90 -0.32
C ILE A 692 39.15 10.73 0.10
N PRO A 693 38.99 11.96 -0.42
CA PRO A 693 40.05 12.81 -0.97
C PRO A 693 41.00 13.30 0.13
N ALA A 694 42.12 13.92 -0.28
CA ALA A 694 43.05 14.57 0.64
C ALA A 694 42.31 15.61 1.52
N ALA A 695 42.67 15.68 2.80
CA ALA A 695 42.07 16.64 3.72
C ALA A 695 42.50 18.08 3.35
N PRO A 696 41.61 19.07 3.52
CA PRO A 696 41.96 20.48 3.54
C PRO A 696 43.17 20.74 4.46
N SER A 697 44.26 21.28 3.90
CA SER A 697 45.52 21.49 4.65
C SER A 697 45.79 22.97 4.92
N ALA A 698 45.11 23.88 4.23
CA ALA A 698 45.29 25.33 4.37
C ALA A 698 44.15 25.98 5.17
N ALA A 699 44.48 26.99 5.98
CA ALA A 699 43.51 27.81 6.71
C ALA A 699 42.62 28.55 5.70
N GLY A 700 41.40 28.05 5.47
CA GLY A 700 40.43 28.58 4.50
C GLY A 700 39.88 27.53 3.52
N GLU A 701 40.58 26.40 3.34
CA GLU A 701 40.02 25.27 2.60
C GLU A 701 38.96 24.58 3.46
N THR A 702 37.76 24.42 2.91
CA THR A 702 36.67 23.68 3.54
C THR A 702 36.16 22.60 2.60
N TRP A 703 35.49 21.61 3.16
CA TRP A 703 34.79 20.59 2.38
C TRP A 703 33.62 21.20 1.62
N ILE A 704 33.91 21.72 0.41
CA ILE A 704 32.91 22.21 -0.54
C ILE A 704 32.97 21.39 -1.83
N ASP A 705 31.87 21.34 -2.57
CA ASP A 705 31.73 20.50 -3.76
C ASP A 705 32.82 20.76 -4.80
N SER A 706 33.22 22.02 -4.98
CA SER A 706 34.31 22.41 -5.89
C SER A 706 35.67 21.88 -5.43
N TYR A 707 35.95 21.86 -4.12
CA TYR A 707 37.19 21.31 -3.56
C TYR A 707 37.30 19.81 -3.86
N ILE A 708 36.22 19.06 -3.60
CA ILE A 708 36.19 17.62 -3.80
C ILE A 708 36.32 17.29 -5.29
N THR A 709 35.56 17.98 -6.14
CA THR A 709 35.67 17.89 -7.61
C THR A 709 37.11 18.12 -8.07
N THR A 710 37.79 19.12 -7.49
CA THR A 710 39.19 19.44 -7.82
C THR A 710 40.13 18.30 -7.41
N LYS A 711 39.98 17.73 -6.21
CA LYS A 711 40.83 16.62 -5.74
C LYS A 711 40.62 15.35 -6.55
N PHE A 712 39.41 15.05 -6.99
CA PHE A 712 39.11 13.88 -7.84
C PHE A 712 39.57 14.02 -9.30
N ASN A 713 39.82 15.25 -9.75
CA ASN A 713 40.40 15.56 -11.06
C ASN A 713 41.92 15.79 -11.01
N ALA A 714 42.55 15.74 -9.83
CA ALA A 714 43.98 15.94 -9.63
C ALA A 714 44.72 14.67 -9.20
N THR A 715 46.03 14.63 -9.43
CA THR A 715 46.91 13.55 -8.95
C THR A 715 46.91 13.50 -7.42
N PRO A 716 46.83 12.31 -6.78
CA PRO A 716 46.91 10.98 -7.38
C PRO A 716 45.60 10.42 -7.95
N LEU A 717 44.43 10.97 -7.64
CA LEU A 717 43.14 10.36 -8.00
C LEU A 717 42.85 10.40 -9.51
N SER A 718 43.36 11.39 -10.25
CA SER A 718 43.21 11.48 -11.71
C SER A 718 43.81 10.28 -12.46
N ASN A 719 44.76 9.57 -11.87
CA ASN A 719 45.37 8.36 -12.44
C ASN A 719 44.48 7.11 -12.30
N ILE A 720 43.37 7.18 -11.55
CA ILE A 720 42.43 6.09 -11.36
C ILE A 720 41.34 6.14 -12.45
N ALA A 721 40.89 4.96 -12.92
CA ALA A 721 39.76 4.84 -13.85
C ALA A 721 38.54 5.67 -13.43
N MET A 722 37.84 6.26 -14.41
CA MET A 722 36.69 7.12 -14.15
C MET A 722 35.56 6.39 -13.40
N SER A 723 35.27 5.13 -13.77
CA SER A 723 34.27 4.29 -13.10
C SER A 723 34.53 4.17 -11.60
N THR A 724 35.79 3.93 -11.21
CA THR A 724 36.19 3.83 -9.79
C THR A 724 36.08 5.17 -9.08
N ARG A 725 36.45 6.29 -9.74
CA ARG A 725 36.29 7.63 -9.16
C ARG A 725 34.82 7.96 -8.89
N LEU A 726 33.92 7.68 -9.83
CA LEU A 726 32.48 7.89 -9.64
C LEU A 726 31.89 6.95 -8.57
N THR A 727 32.39 5.71 -8.49
CA THR A 727 32.00 4.76 -7.43
C THR A 727 32.44 5.25 -6.05
N LEU A 728 33.68 5.76 -5.92
CA LEU A 728 34.17 6.36 -4.67
C LEU A 728 33.36 7.60 -4.28
N LEU A 729 32.95 8.43 -5.24
CA LEU A 729 32.07 9.57 -4.99
C LEU A 729 30.69 9.11 -4.50
N ASN A 730 30.12 8.06 -5.10
CA ASN A 730 28.87 7.45 -4.64
C ASN A 730 29.01 6.92 -3.21
N TYR A 731 30.12 6.24 -2.88
CA TYR A 731 30.42 5.77 -1.52
C TYR A 731 30.59 6.92 -0.49
N LEU A 732 31.11 8.06 -0.92
CA LEU A 732 31.22 9.27 -0.11
C LEU A 732 29.87 10.03 0.03
N GLY A 733 28.79 9.53 -0.56
CA GLY A 733 27.42 10.06 -0.42
C GLY A 733 26.99 11.04 -1.53
N TYR A 734 27.77 11.20 -2.60
CA TYR A 734 27.31 11.89 -3.81
C TYR A 734 26.46 10.97 -4.67
N VAL A 735 25.73 11.53 -5.64
CA VAL A 735 24.95 10.76 -6.63
C VAL A 735 25.55 11.00 -8.00
N GLN A 736 26.22 9.99 -8.55
CA GLN A 736 26.92 10.05 -9.82
C GLN A 736 26.49 8.89 -10.73
N PRO A 737 26.07 9.15 -11.97
CA PRO A 737 25.74 8.09 -12.92
C PRO A 737 27.01 7.33 -13.30
N LEU A 738 26.94 5.99 -13.33
CA LEU A 738 28.06 5.13 -13.74
C LEU A 738 28.07 4.83 -15.26
N SER A 739 27.06 5.30 -15.99
CA SER A 739 26.96 5.17 -17.45
C SER A 739 26.10 6.29 -18.04
N PRO A 740 26.53 6.94 -19.15
CA PRO A 740 27.85 6.82 -19.78
C PRO A 740 28.95 7.46 -18.90
N LEU A 741 30.22 7.04 -19.09
CA LEU A 741 31.34 7.59 -18.33
C LEU A 741 31.78 8.96 -18.89
N PRO A 742 31.87 10.01 -18.06
CA PRO A 742 32.36 11.33 -18.47
C PRO A 742 33.89 11.34 -18.64
N SER A 743 34.42 12.35 -19.33
CA SER A 743 35.87 12.53 -19.52
C SER A 743 36.58 13.10 -18.27
N THR A 744 35.87 13.89 -17.46
CA THR A 744 36.31 14.42 -16.16
C THR A 744 35.21 14.22 -15.12
N VAL A 745 35.57 14.30 -13.83
CA VAL A 745 34.56 14.29 -12.77
C VAL A 745 33.75 15.58 -12.88
N PRO A 746 32.41 15.49 -13.03
CA PRO A 746 31.56 16.66 -13.22
C PRO A 746 31.44 17.47 -11.92
N ALA A 747 30.87 18.67 -12.03
CA ALA A 747 30.55 19.48 -10.85
C ALA A 747 29.60 18.70 -9.93
N LEU A 748 29.99 18.58 -8.66
CA LEU A 748 29.20 17.87 -7.66
C LEU A 748 28.10 18.76 -7.08
N SER A 749 26.98 18.13 -6.74
CA SER A 749 25.91 18.70 -5.91
C SER A 749 25.56 17.70 -4.82
N ALA A 750 25.40 18.17 -3.59
CA ALA A 750 24.98 17.26 -2.52
C ALA A 750 23.48 16.93 -2.62
N PRO A 751 23.11 15.68 -2.32
CA PRO A 751 21.73 15.28 -2.19
C PRO A 751 21.03 15.94 -1.00
N THR A 752 19.70 15.96 -1.04
CA THR A 752 18.83 16.41 0.06
C THR A 752 18.77 15.43 1.22
N VAL A 753 19.09 14.17 0.98
CA VAL A 753 19.11 13.07 1.96
C VAL A 753 20.44 12.30 1.88
N LYS A 754 20.77 11.51 2.92
CA LYS A 754 21.93 10.62 2.85
C LYS A 754 21.70 9.56 1.76
N ALA A 755 22.35 9.70 0.61
CA ALA A 755 22.20 8.79 -0.52
C ALA A 755 23.26 7.69 -0.49
N ASN A 756 22.96 6.53 -1.10
CA ASN A 756 23.89 5.42 -1.37
C ASN A 756 24.63 4.87 -0.13
N PHE A 757 23.98 4.85 1.03
CA PHE A 757 24.55 4.31 2.26
C PHE A 757 23.69 3.18 2.79
N ALA A 758 24.19 1.94 2.68
CA ALA A 758 23.49 0.73 3.09
C ALA A 758 24.50 -0.30 3.61
N THR A 759 24.58 -0.46 4.93
CA THR A 759 25.58 -1.33 5.58
C THR A 759 25.11 -2.75 5.86
N GLY A 760 24.04 -3.24 5.20
CA GLY A 760 23.32 -4.48 5.54
C GLY A 760 24.17 -5.72 5.77
N GLY A 761 25.32 -5.83 5.10
CA GLY A 761 26.30 -6.90 5.30
C GLY A 761 26.99 -6.96 6.66
N ILE A 762 26.75 -5.97 7.54
CA ILE A 762 27.30 -5.95 8.89
C ILE A 762 27.00 -7.23 9.66
N ILE A 763 25.89 -7.91 9.33
CA ILE A 763 25.46 -9.18 9.92
C ILE A 763 26.54 -10.28 9.90
N HIS A 764 27.43 -10.27 8.90
CA HIS A 764 28.52 -11.24 8.76
C HIS A 764 29.83 -10.77 9.43
N SER A 765 29.86 -9.56 9.96
CA SER A 765 31.00 -9.04 10.70
C SER A 765 30.84 -9.33 12.19
N LEU A 766 31.90 -9.81 12.83
CA LEU A 766 32.01 -9.77 14.29
C LEU A 766 32.69 -8.43 14.66
N PRO A 767 31.98 -7.49 15.32
CA PRO A 767 32.60 -6.26 15.80
C PRO A 767 33.69 -6.58 16.83
N VAL A 768 34.90 -6.05 16.62
CA VAL A 768 36.05 -6.25 17.52
C VAL A 768 36.45 -4.92 18.13
N GLN A 769 36.56 -4.87 19.46
CA GLN A 769 37.05 -3.68 20.14
C GLN A 769 38.58 -3.61 20.08
N VAL A 770 39.09 -2.44 19.72
CA VAL A 770 40.51 -2.09 19.71
C VAL A 770 40.74 -1.05 20.79
N THR A 771 41.56 -1.39 21.79
CA THR A 771 41.89 -0.47 22.90
C THR A 771 43.26 0.13 22.67
N TYR A 772 43.35 1.47 22.63
CA TYR A 772 44.60 2.21 22.42
C TYR A 772 45.28 2.56 23.73
N SER A 773 44.50 3.01 24.71
CA SER A 773 45.01 3.39 26.03
C SER A 773 43.90 3.35 27.08
N ALA A 774 44.30 3.22 28.34
CA ALA A 774 43.43 3.36 29.50
C ALA A 774 44.18 4.14 30.58
N ASN A 775 43.44 4.97 31.32
CA ASN A 775 43.97 5.65 32.49
C ASN A 775 43.92 4.71 33.71
N ILE A 776 44.91 4.81 34.59
CA ILE A 776 45.00 4.03 35.83
C ILE A 776 44.94 5.01 37.00
N ASN A 777 44.10 4.72 37.99
CA ASN A 777 43.98 5.46 39.24
C ASN A 777 45.23 5.28 40.11
N SER A 778 45.40 6.12 41.11
CA SER A 778 46.55 6.05 42.04
C SER A 778 46.64 4.75 42.84
N ASP A 779 45.53 4.01 42.95
CA ASP A 779 45.43 2.70 43.61
C ASP A 779 45.71 1.50 42.67
N GLY A 780 46.05 1.77 41.40
CA GLY A 780 46.31 0.74 40.39
C GLY A 780 45.05 0.18 39.72
N THR A 781 43.86 0.69 40.02
CA THR A 781 42.61 0.31 39.34
C THR A 781 42.44 1.08 38.02
N LEU A 782 41.70 0.50 37.07
CA LEU A 782 41.40 1.18 35.80
C LEU A 782 40.42 2.32 36.04
N ALA A 783 40.77 3.52 35.57
CA ALA A 783 39.86 4.66 35.55
C ALA A 783 38.84 4.50 34.40
N ASP A 784 37.66 5.14 34.54
CA ASP A 784 36.55 5.03 33.56
C ASP A 784 36.91 5.54 32.15
N ALA A 785 37.93 6.41 32.03
CA ALA A 785 38.35 6.98 30.76
C ALA A 785 39.25 6.02 29.97
N ARG A 786 38.69 5.46 28.90
CA ARG A 786 39.40 4.59 27.95
C ARG A 786 39.30 5.14 26.54
N THR A 787 40.39 5.04 25.80
CA THR A 787 40.39 5.36 24.36
C THR A 787 40.29 4.04 23.61
N SER A 788 39.11 3.77 23.05
CA SER A 788 38.85 2.54 22.29
C SER A 788 38.04 2.82 21.03
N SER A 789 38.24 1.97 20.04
CA SER A 789 37.44 1.94 18.81
C SER A 789 36.88 0.55 18.58
N VAL A 790 35.92 0.44 17.66
CA VAL A 790 35.30 -0.82 17.24
C VAL A 790 35.54 -0.97 15.75
N LEU A 791 36.06 -2.13 15.38
CA LEU A 791 36.33 -2.53 14.02
C LEU A 791 35.22 -3.46 13.53
N TYR A 792 34.57 -3.15 12.41
CA TYR A 792 33.57 -4.02 11.78
C TYR A 792 33.54 -3.84 10.26
N GLY A 793 33.18 -4.88 9.54
CA GLY A 793 33.06 -4.89 8.08
C GLY A 793 31.61 -4.73 7.62
N THR A 794 31.44 -4.28 6.37
CA THR A 794 30.13 -4.13 5.71
C THR A 794 30.17 -4.68 4.28
N MET A 795 29.00 -4.98 3.71
CA MET A 795 28.89 -5.45 2.30
C MET A 795 29.09 -4.34 1.27
N GLU A 796 29.24 -3.07 1.70
CA GLU A 796 29.74 -1.99 0.84
C GLU A 796 31.22 -2.21 0.45
N GLY A 797 31.88 -3.23 1.02
CA GLY A 797 33.28 -3.56 0.78
C GLY A 797 34.25 -2.78 1.65
N ALA A 798 33.76 -2.17 2.74
CA ALA A 798 34.55 -1.33 3.63
C ALA A 798 34.76 -1.97 5.00
N LEU A 799 35.90 -1.66 5.60
CA LEU A 799 36.22 -1.93 7.00
C LEU A 799 36.10 -0.61 7.78
N HIS A 800 35.15 -0.57 8.71
CA HIS A 800 34.85 0.62 9.50
C HIS A 800 35.55 0.55 10.85
N LEU A 801 36.14 1.68 11.24
CA LEU A 801 36.68 1.91 12.57
C LEU A 801 35.92 3.08 13.21
N VAL A 802 35.13 2.79 14.24
CA VAL A 802 34.31 3.81 14.93
C VAL A 802 34.75 3.97 16.38
N ALA A 803 34.67 5.17 16.93
CA ALA A 803 34.93 5.39 18.35
C ALA A 803 33.96 4.53 19.20
N ALA A 804 34.48 3.75 20.14
CA ALA A 804 33.65 2.97 21.06
C ALA A 804 32.85 3.89 21.99
N GLY A 805 33.40 5.08 22.25
CA GLY A 805 32.87 6.05 23.19
C GLY A 805 33.22 5.71 24.66
N ASN A 806 32.62 6.40 25.61
CA ASN A 806 32.83 6.21 27.04
C ASN A 806 32.54 4.76 27.48
N ALA A 807 33.39 4.25 28.37
CA ALA A 807 33.38 2.87 28.84
C ALA A 807 32.52 2.66 30.10
N SER A 808 32.07 3.73 30.74
CA SER A 808 31.26 3.66 31.96
C SER A 808 29.84 3.17 31.64
N GLY A 809 29.28 2.32 32.52
CA GLY A 809 27.91 1.77 32.44
C GLY A 809 26.82 2.84 32.65
N SER A 810 26.95 3.96 31.96
CA SER A 810 26.07 5.11 32.03
C SER A 810 24.70 4.77 31.46
N THR A 811 23.65 5.27 32.11
CA THR A 811 22.28 5.31 31.60
C THR A 811 22.05 6.49 30.66
N SER A 812 23.10 7.24 30.29
CA SER A 812 23.04 8.38 29.38
C SER A 812 23.63 8.03 28.03
N THR A 813 23.06 8.62 26.97
CA THR A 813 23.58 8.53 25.61
C THR A 813 24.98 9.14 25.51
N ASP A 814 25.86 8.48 24.78
CA ASP A 814 27.23 8.90 24.52
C ASP A 814 27.35 9.53 23.13
N THR A 815 27.55 10.85 23.12
CA THR A 815 27.63 11.64 21.89
C THR A 815 28.96 11.47 21.16
N SER A 816 30.00 10.98 21.83
CA SER A 816 31.35 10.79 21.31
C SER A 816 31.56 9.42 20.64
N GLY A 817 30.73 8.44 20.98
CA GLY A 817 30.75 7.10 20.40
C GLY A 817 30.06 7.00 19.03
N GLY A 818 30.42 5.96 18.28
CA GLY A 818 29.88 5.63 16.95
C GLY A 818 30.46 6.46 15.80
N VAL A 819 31.32 7.44 16.08
CA VAL A 819 31.92 8.34 15.06
C VAL A 819 33.05 7.63 14.33
N GLU A 820 33.03 7.64 12.98
CA GLU A 820 34.10 7.09 12.13
C GLU A 820 35.42 7.85 12.33
N GLN A 821 36.54 7.10 12.41
CA GLN A 821 37.89 7.62 12.65
C GLN A 821 38.72 7.75 11.37
#